data_AF-A0A418E8S6-F1
#
_entry.id   AF-A0A418E8S6-F1
#
_cell.length_a   1.000
_cell.length_b   1.000
_cell.length_c   1.000
_cell.angle_alpha   90.00
_cell.angle_beta   90.00
_cell.angle_gamma   90.00
#
_symmetry.space_group_name_H-M   'P 1'
#
loop_
_entity.id
_entity.type
_entity.pdbx_description
1 polymer ?
#
loop_
_entity_poly.entity_id
_entity_poly.type
_entity_poly.pdbx_seq_one_letter_code
_entity_poly.pdbx_strand_id
1 'polypeptide(L)'
;GVSLPAFWLANYVFDMLLYVVPLAAALIMINAFKIQSLTGVDCAACATDTPAAIVTIFVLFGLAIIPFTYCLSYVFKNHATSQNYTLLINILIGLVLMIASFVMNLFDSTKTANESLIYIWRLSPLFCLSNGLLKLCLHSLLGLFTMSGAVSAFSDDIMGLEIKYLAVLSVAYFICAAGIDFALSFPKIKAIFVRDPKLPHVAHEEDKDVADEAKRVLDGRADKDMIVIKKLKKVYQGNKIAVRDLSFGLPKGECFGYLGINGAGKTTTMKMLTGDILPSSGRATLGGFDILTQQLQVRRLVGYCPQFDALFDLLTVREHLELFAKIKGVPWKDVNMVVVEKMRQMNLNSFEHKLAGTLSGGNKRKLSVAMAMIGSPPIIFLDEPSTGMDPVSRRFMWDVIADVSTTQKESTIVLTTHSMEECEALCTRVGIMVGGRLRCLGSVQHLKSRFGDGFMVHAKVELAPPDAVASFFDLAVKVHCATPSLTWDITHADAVKLCTALGAPERADWLTPKHATGYALEAVWESKGKLPVGTFCAWWVGESRFHDLQAFLTSTFVKVTLLERQNEHSRFKLHENGTTPLRLSTVFAKMEQHKAALFMTEYSVSQTTLEQIFNSFAKQQDEETIVARGVEAK
;
A
#
# COMPACT_ATOMS: atom_id res chain seq x y z
N GLY A 1 -16.98 -6.54 15.17
CA GLY A 1 -16.18 -5.30 15.16
C GLY A 1 -16.11 -4.75 16.56
N VAL A 2 -14.95 -4.24 16.98
CA VAL A 2 -14.73 -3.67 18.33
C VAL A 2 -15.51 -2.37 18.46
N SER A 3 -16.28 -2.23 19.54
CA SER A 3 -16.94 -0.97 19.87
C SER A 3 -15.92 -0.03 20.52
N LEU A 4 -16.06 1.28 20.26
CA LEU A 4 -15.19 2.30 20.83
C LEU A 4 -15.13 2.22 22.38
N PRO A 5 -16.25 2.02 23.12
CA PRO A 5 -16.19 1.86 24.57
C PRO A 5 -15.44 0.60 25.01
N ALA A 6 -15.58 -0.51 24.29
CA ALA A 6 -14.88 -1.75 24.63
C ALA A 6 -13.36 -1.61 24.45
N PHE A 7 -12.92 -0.88 23.42
CA PHE A 7 -11.50 -0.58 23.20
C PHE A 7 -10.91 0.24 24.36
N TRP A 8 -11.54 1.37 24.70
CA TRP A 8 -11.07 2.24 25.79
C TRP A 8 -11.10 1.56 27.15
N LEU A 9 -12.18 0.80 27.44
CA LEU A 9 -12.29 0.09 28.70
C LEU A 9 -11.24 -1.02 28.81
N ALA A 10 -11.02 -1.80 27.75
CA ALA A 10 -10.02 -2.87 27.77
C ALA A 10 -8.60 -2.32 28.00
N ASN A 11 -8.22 -1.26 27.27
CA ASN A 11 -6.91 -0.62 27.44
C ASN A 11 -6.76 0.00 28.84
N TYR A 12 -7.78 0.73 29.30
CA TYR A 12 -7.74 1.36 30.61
C TYR A 12 -7.64 0.35 31.75
N VAL A 13 -8.39 -0.75 31.68
CA VAL A 13 -8.32 -1.83 32.68
C VAL A 13 -6.94 -2.47 32.66
N PHE A 14 -6.37 -2.74 31.48
CA PHE A 14 -5.05 -3.32 31.35
C PHE A 14 -3.95 -2.42 31.93
N ASP A 15 -3.97 -1.13 31.60
CA ASP A 15 -3.01 -0.17 32.12
C ASP A 15 -3.16 0.04 33.64
N MET A 16 -4.40 0.00 34.15
CA MET A 16 -4.65 0.01 35.60
C MET A 16 -4.07 -1.24 36.28
N LEU A 17 -4.19 -2.42 35.69
CA LEU A 17 -3.58 -3.65 36.23
C LEU A 17 -2.06 -3.54 36.26
N LEU A 18 -1.45 -2.96 35.23
CA LEU A 18 0.00 -2.70 35.23
C LEU A 18 0.39 -1.66 36.28
N TYR A 19 -0.43 -0.64 36.52
CA TYR A 19 -0.20 0.38 37.55
C TYR A 19 -0.29 -0.16 38.98
N VAL A 20 -1.06 -1.23 39.24
CA VAL A 20 -1.12 -1.85 40.57
C VAL A 20 0.25 -2.32 41.06
N VAL A 21 1.14 -2.75 40.15
CA VAL A 21 2.49 -3.23 40.50
C VAL A 21 3.37 -2.13 41.14
N PRO A 22 3.63 -0.98 40.49
CA PRO A 22 4.38 0.10 41.12
C PRO A 22 3.64 0.74 42.30
N LEU A 23 2.30 0.77 42.30
CA LEU A 23 1.51 1.21 43.45
C LEU A 23 1.79 0.36 44.70
N ALA A 24 1.70 -0.96 44.57
CA ALA A 24 1.97 -1.88 45.67
C ALA A 24 3.42 -1.76 46.14
N ALA A 25 4.38 -1.66 45.21
CA ALA A 25 5.78 -1.46 45.54
C ALA A 25 6.01 -0.17 46.34
N ALA A 26 5.38 0.95 45.94
CA ALA A 26 5.48 2.23 46.65
C ALA A 26 4.93 2.14 48.08
N LEU A 27 3.75 1.53 48.27
CA LEU A 27 3.13 1.37 49.59
C LEU A 27 3.96 0.44 50.50
N ILE A 28 4.50 -0.65 49.96
CA ILE A 28 5.40 -1.55 50.69
C ILE A 28 6.66 -0.81 51.12
N MET A 29 7.26 0.00 50.25
CA MET A 29 8.43 0.81 50.60
C MET A 29 8.12 1.82 51.71
N ILE A 30 7.01 2.56 51.62
CA ILE A 30 6.62 3.53 52.66
C ILE A 30 6.49 2.84 54.02
N ASN A 31 5.89 1.65 54.07
CA ASN A 31 5.75 0.88 55.30
C ASN A 31 7.10 0.31 55.79
N ALA A 32 7.93 -0.20 54.88
CA ALA A 32 9.25 -0.77 55.20
C ALA A 32 10.21 0.27 55.79
N PHE A 33 10.20 1.51 55.27
CA PHE A 33 11.01 2.61 55.77
C PHE A 33 10.44 3.29 57.03
N LYS A 34 9.24 2.89 57.48
CA LYS A 34 8.56 3.42 58.68
C LYS A 34 8.59 4.95 58.77
N ILE A 35 8.31 5.63 57.66
CA ILE A 35 8.29 7.09 57.61
C ILE A 35 7.12 7.58 58.46
N GLN A 36 7.39 8.07 59.68
CA GLN A 36 6.39 8.42 60.70
C GLN A 36 5.30 9.38 60.20
N SER A 37 5.67 10.35 59.36
CA SER A 37 4.75 11.32 58.76
C SER A 37 3.78 10.71 57.75
N LEU A 38 4.07 9.52 57.22
CA LEU A 38 3.28 8.84 56.20
C LEU A 38 2.58 7.59 56.76
N THR A 39 3.19 6.86 57.68
CA THR A 39 2.58 5.65 58.27
C THR A 39 1.63 5.97 59.42
N GLY A 40 1.69 7.17 60.00
CA GLY A 40 0.87 7.57 61.15
C GLY A 40 1.14 6.77 62.43
N VAL A 41 2.12 5.87 62.41
CA VAL A 41 2.56 5.07 63.56
C VAL A 41 3.58 5.89 64.35
N ASP A 42 3.39 6.00 65.66
CA ASP A 42 4.26 6.73 66.60
C ASP A 42 4.39 8.26 66.33
N CYS A 43 3.37 8.88 65.73
CA CYS A 43 3.34 10.32 65.47
C CYS A 43 2.22 11.02 66.28
N ALA A 44 2.60 11.82 67.28
CA ALA A 44 1.65 12.53 68.15
C ALA A 44 0.85 13.65 67.43
N ALA A 45 1.36 14.14 66.30
CA ALA A 45 0.75 15.21 65.51
C ALA A 45 0.00 14.71 64.26
N CYS A 46 0.04 13.41 63.98
CA CYS A 46 -0.58 12.82 62.78
C CYS A 46 -1.98 12.30 63.08
N ALA A 47 -2.91 12.46 62.15
CA ALA A 47 -4.24 11.84 62.26
C ALA A 47 -4.17 10.33 62.04
N THR A 48 -5.07 9.59 62.69
CA THR A 48 -5.25 8.13 62.50
C THR A 48 -5.57 7.74 61.06
N ASP A 49 -6.13 8.68 60.28
CA ASP A 49 -6.57 8.45 58.90
C ASP A 49 -5.45 8.61 57.85
N THR A 50 -4.23 8.95 58.28
CA THR A 50 -3.09 9.24 57.38
C THR A 50 -2.77 8.10 56.40
N PRO A 51 -2.72 6.82 56.83
CA PRO A 51 -2.50 5.70 55.91
C PRO A 51 -3.59 5.57 54.85
N ALA A 52 -4.85 5.81 55.23
CA ALA A 52 -5.98 5.75 54.31
C ALA A 52 -5.93 6.88 53.28
N ALA A 53 -5.55 8.09 53.69
CA ALA A 53 -5.38 9.24 52.79
C ALA A 53 -4.26 8.99 51.74
N ILE A 54 -3.16 8.36 52.14
CA ILE A 54 -2.06 8.00 51.24
C ILE A 54 -2.49 6.93 50.24
N VAL A 55 -3.11 5.86 50.69
CA VAL A 55 -3.62 4.83 49.75
C VAL A 55 -4.61 5.46 48.76
N THR A 56 -5.50 6.34 49.25
CA THR A 56 -6.50 7.02 48.42
C THR A 56 -5.87 7.93 47.37
N ILE A 57 -4.90 8.77 47.74
CA ILE A 57 -4.26 9.70 46.79
C ILE A 57 -3.47 8.94 45.71
N PHE A 58 -2.79 7.85 46.06
CA PHE A 58 -2.04 7.04 45.10
C PHE A 58 -2.97 6.28 44.14
N VAL A 59 -4.08 5.71 44.63
CA VAL A 59 -5.08 5.04 43.77
C VAL A 59 -5.73 6.04 42.80
N LEU A 60 -6.16 7.20 43.30
CA LEU A 60 -6.75 8.25 42.46
C LEU A 60 -5.74 8.86 41.49
N PHE A 61 -4.47 8.96 41.87
CA PHE A 61 -3.40 9.38 40.97
C PHE A 61 -3.27 8.41 39.79
N GLY A 62 -3.26 7.09 40.01
CA GLY A 62 -3.29 6.09 38.95
C GLY A 62 -4.49 6.25 38.00
N LEU A 63 -5.68 6.41 38.59
CA LEU A 63 -6.93 6.59 37.83
C LEU A 63 -6.91 7.86 36.96
N ALA A 64 -6.22 8.93 37.39
CA ALA A 64 -6.15 10.20 36.69
C ALA A 64 -4.96 10.35 35.73
N ILE A 65 -3.80 9.76 36.05
CA ILE A 65 -2.58 9.89 35.23
C ILE A 65 -2.70 9.10 33.93
N ILE A 66 -3.33 7.93 33.94
CA ILE A 66 -3.48 7.10 32.74
C ILE A 66 -4.29 7.84 31.66
N PRO A 67 -5.52 8.35 31.92
CA PRO A 67 -6.27 9.08 30.91
C PRO A 67 -5.63 10.43 30.52
N PHE A 68 -4.90 11.06 31.44
CA PHE A 68 -4.10 12.25 31.13
C PHE A 68 -3.02 11.94 30.08
N THR A 69 -2.31 10.82 30.21
CA THR A 69 -1.32 10.39 29.21
C THR A 69 -1.95 10.00 27.87
N TYR A 70 -3.18 9.46 27.87
CA TYR A 70 -3.92 9.23 26.63
C TYR A 70 -4.21 10.52 25.88
N CYS A 71 -4.62 11.59 26.58
CA CYS A 71 -4.85 12.90 25.97
C CYS A 71 -3.56 13.45 25.31
N LEU A 72 -2.41 13.30 25.98
CA LEU A 72 -1.11 13.73 25.43
C LEU A 72 -0.65 12.88 24.24
N SER A 73 -0.98 11.59 24.21
CA SER A 73 -0.56 10.66 23.15
C SER A 73 -0.99 11.10 21.75
N TYR A 74 -2.13 11.79 21.63
CA TYR A 74 -2.67 12.28 20.35
C TYR A 74 -1.82 13.37 19.68
N VAL A 75 -0.97 14.05 20.44
CA VAL A 75 -0.09 15.11 19.92
C VAL A 75 1.12 14.52 19.19
N PHE A 76 1.50 13.28 19.51
CA PHE A 76 2.74 12.67 19.04
C PHE A 76 2.49 11.54 18.03
N LYS A 77 3.30 11.50 16.97
CA LYS A 77 3.23 10.44 15.95
C LYS A 77 4.17 9.26 16.22
N ASN A 78 5.28 9.49 16.92
CA ASN A 78 6.29 8.46 17.20
C ASN A 78 6.24 8.04 18.67
N HIS A 79 6.32 6.74 18.93
CA HIS A 79 6.24 6.16 20.28
C HIS A 79 7.37 6.66 21.21
N ALA A 80 8.62 6.65 20.73
CA ALA A 80 9.78 7.07 21.52
C ALA A 80 9.74 8.56 21.89
N THR A 81 9.31 9.43 20.97
CA THR A 81 9.15 10.86 21.26
C THR A 81 8.01 11.07 22.24
N SER A 82 6.90 10.34 22.08
CA SER A 82 5.75 10.43 22.99
C SER A 82 6.16 10.12 24.43
N GLN A 83 6.95 9.06 24.64
CA GLN A 83 7.45 8.69 25.96
C GLN A 83 8.32 9.79 26.58
N ASN A 84 9.34 10.27 25.86
CA ASN A 84 10.29 11.26 26.37
C ASN A 84 9.61 12.60 26.69
N TYR A 85 8.74 13.09 25.81
CA TYR A 85 8.02 14.34 26.05
C TYR A 85 6.96 14.20 27.15
N THR A 86 6.24 13.09 27.22
CA THR A 86 5.27 12.87 28.31
C THR A 86 5.96 12.82 29.67
N LEU A 87 7.12 12.17 29.76
CA LEU A 87 7.95 12.17 30.97
C LEU A 87 8.41 13.59 31.32
N LEU A 88 8.95 14.35 30.36
CA LEU A 88 9.42 15.72 30.57
C LEU A 88 8.28 16.66 31.03
N ILE A 89 7.14 16.61 30.35
CA ILE A 89 5.95 17.41 30.68
C ILE A 89 5.46 17.07 32.08
N ASN A 90 5.38 15.78 32.43
CA ASN A 90 4.98 15.37 33.77
C ASN A 90 5.97 15.88 34.83
N ILE A 91 7.28 15.73 34.63
CA ILE A 91 8.28 16.24 35.59
C ILE A 91 8.18 17.76 35.75
N LEU A 92 8.02 18.50 34.65
CA LEU A 92 7.93 19.96 34.67
C LEU A 92 6.64 20.43 35.36
N ILE A 93 5.48 19.91 34.96
CA ILE A 93 4.20 20.35 35.52
C ILE A 93 3.99 19.79 36.94
N GLY A 94 4.52 18.60 37.25
CA GLY A 94 4.40 17.99 38.57
C GLY A 94 5.37 18.54 39.60
N LEU A 95 6.68 18.37 39.35
CA LEU A 95 7.71 18.63 40.36
C LEU A 95 8.18 20.08 40.36
N VAL A 96 8.42 20.68 39.19
CA VAL A 96 8.90 22.08 39.13
C VAL A 96 7.82 23.05 39.60
N LEU A 97 6.57 22.86 39.18
CA LEU A 97 5.47 23.69 39.67
C LEU A 97 5.17 23.48 41.15
N MET A 98 5.35 22.27 41.70
CA MET A 98 5.27 22.05 43.16
C MET A 98 6.33 22.88 43.89
N ILE A 99 7.58 22.87 43.43
CA ILE A 99 8.65 23.68 44.04
C ILE A 99 8.33 25.17 43.89
N ALA A 100 7.87 25.63 42.73
CA ALA A 100 7.47 27.01 42.52
C ALA A 100 6.33 27.43 43.46
N SER A 101 5.31 26.57 43.61
CA SER A 101 4.20 26.75 44.54
C SER A 101 4.67 26.85 45.99
N PHE A 102 5.62 26.00 46.37
CA PHE A 102 6.21 26.02 47.72
C PHE A 102 6.96 27.31 47.98
N VAL A 103 7.83 27.73 47.05
CA VAL A 103 8.61 28.98 47.17
C VAL A 103 7.70 30.20 47.20
N MET A 104 6.66 30.24 46.37
CA MET A 104 5.69 31.33 46.39
C MET A 104 4.87 31.39 47.68
N ASN A 105 4.69 30.27 48.38
CA ASN A 105 3.98 30.26 49.65
C ASN A 105 4.85 30.72 50.84
N LEU A 106 6.17 30.86 50.65
CA LEU A 106 7.10 31.32 51.69
C LEU A 106 7.17 32.84 51.81
N PHE A 107 6.80 33.60 50.77
CA PHE A 107 6.87 35.06 50.76
C PHE A 107 5.46 35.67 50.76
N ASP A 108 5.17 36.56 51.70
CA ASP A 108 3.85 37.21 51.83
C ASP A 108 3.45 38.02 50.58
N SER A 109 4.43 38.52 49.82
CA SER A 109 4.21 39.28 48.58
C SER A 109 3.73 38.42 47.39
N THR A 110 4.02 37.12 47.39
CA THR A 110 3.67 36.20 46.28
C THR A 110 2.58 35.19 46.66
N LYS A 111 2.19 35.15 47.93
CA LYS A 111 1.17 34.26 48.47
C LYS A 111 -0.22 34.42 47.83
N THR A 112 -0.68 35.65 47.63
CA THR A 112 -1.99 35.94 47.00
C THR A 112 -2.04 35.49 45.54
N ALA A 113 -0.93 35.62 44.80
CA ALA A 113 -0.83 35.10 43.45
C ALA A 113 -0.86 33.56 43.44
N ASN A 114 -0.19 32.92 44.40
CA ASN A 114 -0.16 31.47 44.56
C ASN A 114 -1.56 30.86 44.77
N GLU A 115 -2.37 31.49 45.60
CA GLU A 115 -3.75 31.05 45.91
C GLU A 115 -4.63 30.94 44.66
N SER A 116 -4.35 31.74 43.62
CA SER A 116 -5.06 31.67 42.34
C SER A 116 -4.42 30.69 41.35
N LEU A 117 -3.08 30.65 41.25
CA LEU A 117 -2.35 29.80 40.31
C LEU A 117 -2.41 28.31 40.64
N ILE A 118 -2.54 27.96 41.92
CA ILE A 118 -2.58 26.57 42.38
C ILE A 118 -3.76 25.79 41.77
N TYR A 119 -4.87 26.45 41.46
CA TYR A 119 -6.02 25.81 40.79
C TYR A 119 -5.69 25.35 39.37
N ILE A 120 -4.82 26.08 38.66
CA ILE A 120 -4.36 25.70 37.32
C ILE A 120 -3.33 24.57 37.43
N TRP A 121 -2.40 24.65 38.37
CA TRP A 121 -1.38 23.62 38.57
C TRP A 121 -1.98 22.27 38.99
N ARG A 122 -3.09 22.29 39.73
CA ARG A 122 -3.90 21.12 40.08
C ARG A 122 -4.46 20.36 38.88
N LEU A 123 -4.51 20.93 37.68
CA LEU A 123 -4.87 20.18 36.48
C LEU A 123 -3.89 19.02 36.21
N SER A 124 -2.66 19.09 36.71
CA SER A 124 -1.72 17.98 36.64
C SER A 124 -1.96 16.97 37.77
N PRO A 125 -2.22 15.69 37.43
CA PRO A 125 -2.33 14.64 38.44
C PRO A 125 -1.07 14.50 39.28
N LEU A 126 0.11 14.69 38.67
CA LEU A 126 1.39 14.58 39.38
C LEU A 126 1.61 15.73 40.36
N PHE A 127 1.19 16.96 40.00
CA PHE A 127 1.22 18.09 40.93
C PHE A 127 0.35 17.81 42.16
N CYS A 128 -0.87 17.29 41.99
CA CYS A 128 -1.77 16.96 43.09
C CYS A 128 -1.15 15.93 44.05
N LEU A 129 -0.53 14.87 43.51
CA LEU A 129 0.18 13.88 44.31
C LEU A 129 1.34 14.51 45.08
N SER A 130 2.24 15.21 44.39
CA SER A 130 3.45 15.79 44.99
C SER A 130 3.11 16.87 46.02
N ASN A 131 2.17 17.77 45.72
CA ASN A 131 1.72 18.82 46.64
C ASN A 131 0.96 18.25 47.85
N GLY A 132 0.14 17.22 47.66
CA GLY A 132 -0.55 16.53 48.75
C GLY A 132 0.42 15.89 49.75
N LEU A 133 1.44 15.18 49.25
CA LEU A 133 2.49 14.61 50.09
C LEU A 133 3.33 15.69 50.80
N LEU A 134 3.65 16.78 50.10
CA LEU A 134 4.40 17.91 50.67
C LEU A 134 3.62 18.58 51.82
N LYS A 135 2.33 18.86 51.63
CA LYS A 135 1.46 19.45 52.66
C LYS A 135 1.31 18.55 53.88
N LEU A 136 1.15 17.24 53.67
CA LEU A 136 1.09 16.27 54.75
C LEU A 136 2.39 16.26 55.58
N CYS A 137 3.55 16.19 54.92
CA CYS A 137 4.85 16.25 55.58
C CYS A 137 5.05 17.59 56.33
N LEU A 138 4.71 18.72 55.70
CA LEU A 138 4.86 20.04 56.31
C LEU A 138 3.96 20.22 57.52
N HIS A 139 2.71 19.75 57.46
CA HIS A 139 1.79 19.77 58.60
C HIS A 139 2.30 18.89 59.74
N SER A 140 2.80 17.68 59.45
CA SER A 140 3.39 16.80 60.47
C SER A 140 4.60 17.45 61.17
N LEU A 141 5.42 18.18 60.42
CA LEU A 141 6.59 18.90 60.95
C LEU A 141 6.16 20.11 61.79
N LEU A 142 5.20 20.91 61.33
CA LEU A 142 4.65 22.04 62.10
C LEU A 142 3.95 21.59 63.39
N GLY A 143 3.23 20.47 63.35
CA GLY A 143 2.53 19.91 64.51
C GLY A 143 3.48 19.52 65.65
N LEU A 144 4.71 19.09 65.32
CA LEU A 144 5.76 18.84 66.33
C LEU A 144 6.20 20.11 67.07
N PHE A 145 6.18 21.27 66.40
CA PHE A 145 6.62 22.55 66.99
C PHE A 145 5.51 23.33 67.69
N THR A 146 4.26 23.20 67.23
CA THR A 146 3.15 24.10 67.64
C THR A 146 2.18 23.48 68.65
N MET A 147 2.34 22.20 69.02
CA MET A 147 1.43 21.47 69.93
C MET A 147 -0.05 21.60 69.51
N SER A 148 -0.31 21.75 68.21
CA SER A 148 -1.65 21.83 67.66
C SER A 148 -2.22 20.42 67.48
N GLY A 149 -3.50 20.23 67.75
CA GLY A 149 -4.15 18.91 67.72
C GLY A 149 -4.14 18.24 66.34
N ALA A 150 -4.30 16.92 66.31
CA ALA A 150 -4.33 16.15 65.08
C ALA A 150 -5.56 16.52 64.21
N VAL A 151 -5.31 17.20 63.08
CA VAL A 151 -6.32 17.47 62.05
C VAL A 151 -6.36 16.30 61.07
N SER A 152 -7.57 15.84 60.70
CA SER A 152 -7.73 14.71 59.77
C SER A 152 -7.00 14.96 58.44
N ALA A 153 -6.29 13.95 57.94
CA ALA A 153 -5.53 14.03 56.70
C ALA A 153 -6.42 14.32 55.46
N PHE A 154 -7.72 14.05 55.55
CA PHE A 154 -8.71 14.36 54.51
C PHE A 154 -9.24 15.80 54.57
N SER A 155 -8.76 16.65 55.48
CA SER A 155 -9.14 18.06 55.52
C SER A 155 -8.67 18.79 54.26
N ASP A 156 -9.42 19.80 53.83
CA ASP A 156 -9.10 20.59 52.64
C ASP A 156 -7.77 21.36 52.77
N ASP A 157 -7.35 21.62 54.01
CA ASP A 157 -6.10 22.30 54.33
C ASP A 157 -4.86 21.41 54.10
N ILE A 158 -5.01 20.09 54.21
CA ILE A 158 -3.91 19.12 54.08
C ILE A 158 -3.95 18.44 52.70
N MET A 159 -4.73 17.37 52.51
CA MET A 159 -4.78 16.60 51.27
C MET A 159 -6.17 16.54 50.63
N GLY A 160 -7.24 16.88 51.36
CA GLY A 160 -8.63 16.69 50.95
C GLY A 160 -8.95 17.33 49.61
N LEU A 161 -8.44 18.54 49.38
CA LEU A 161 -8.71 19.25 48.14
C LEU A 161 -7.93 18.66 46.95
N GLU A 162 -6.70 18.18 47.15
CA GLU A 162 -5.93 17.50 46.08
C GLU A 162 -6.58 16.16 45.69
N ILE A 163 -7.12 15.42 46.67
CA ILE A 163 -7.89 14.17 46.48
C ILE A 163 -9.18 14.44 45.67
N LYS A 164 -9.94 15.48 46.02
CA LYS A 164 -11.14 15.90 45.27
C LYS A 164 -10.81 16.23 43.82
N TYR A 165 -9.72 16.97 43.57
CA TYR A 165 -9.26 17.29 42.21
C TYR A 165 -8.89 16.04 41.43
N LEU A 166 -8.12 15.11 42.00
CA LEU A 166 -7.77 13.85 41.33
C LEU A 166 -9.01 13.01 40.97
N ALA A 167 -10.00 12.93 41.86
CA ALA A 167 -11.25 12.24 41.58
C ALA A 167 -11.98 12.85 40.38
N VAL A 168 -12.11 14.18 40.32
CA VAL A 168 -12.75 14.88 39.19
C VAL A 168 -11.93 14.71 37.91
N LEU A 169 -10.61 14.86 37.97
CA LEU A 169 -9.72 14.74 36.81
C LEU A 169 -9.70 13.33 36.22
N SER A 170 -9.83 12.29 37.05
CA SER A 170 -9.90 10.91 36.57
C SER A 170 -11.05 10.68 35.58
N VAL A 171 -12.23 11.24 35.89
CA VAL A 171 -13.40 11.17 35.03
C VAL A 171 -13.27 12.14 33.85
N ALA A 172 -12.83 13.38 34.12
CA ALA A 172 -12.72 14.42 33.10
C ALA A 172 -11.73 14.03 31.99
N TYR A 173 -10.53 13.56 32.33
CA TYR A 173 -9.54 13.15 31.33
C TYR A 173 -9.96 11.90 30.56
N PHE A 174 -10.66 10.97 31.18
CA PHE A 174 -11.20 9.80 30.47
C PHE A 174 -12.26 10.22 29.44
N ILE A 175 -13.18 11.11 29.82
CA ILE A 175 -14.18 11.67 28.89
C ILE A 175 -13.50 12.48 27.79
N CYS A 176 -12.48 13.28 28.11
CA CYS A 176 -11.71 14.03 27.11
C CYS A 176 -10.99 13.10 26.14
N ALA A 177 -10.30 12.06 26.60
CA ALA A 177 -9.60 11.11 25.74
C ALA A 177 -10.58 10.38 24.81
N ALA A 178 -11.66 9.83 25.36
CA ALA A 178 -12.70 9.17 24.57
C ALA A 178 -13.42 10.15 23.62
N GLY A 179 -13.62 11.41 24.05
CA GLY A 179 -14.23 12.47 23.27
C GLY A 179 -13.36 12.94 22.10
N ILE A 180 -12.04 13.05 22.30
CA ILE A 180 -11.07 13.32 21.24
C ILE A 180 -11.11 12.19 20.21
N ASP A 181 -11.10 10.93 20.65
CA ASP A 181 -11.16 9.78 19.75
C ASP A 181 -12.48 9.72 18.97
N PHE A 182 -13.59 10.00 19.64
CA PHE A 182 -14.90 10.12 19.02
C PHE A 182 -14.90 11.24 17.98
N ALA A 183 -14.43 12.44 18.34
CA ALA A 183 -14.34 13.58 17.42
C ALA A 183 -13.48 13.29 16.19
N LEU A 184 -12.35 12.59 16.37
CA LEU A 184 -11.46 12.15 15.28
C LEU A 184 -12.07 11.01 14.44
N SER A 185 -12.91 10.18 15.03
CA SER A 185 -13.62 9.08 14.36
C SER A 185 -14.80 9.55 13.51
N PHE A 186 -15.43 10.69 13.84
CA PHE A 186 -16.55 11.20 13.05
C PHE A 186 -16.10 12.03 11.84
N PRO A 187 -16.48 11.64 10.61
CA PRO A 187 -16.07 12.30 9.38
C PRO A 187 -16.37 13.80 9.31
N LYS A 188 -17.49 14.21 9.90
CA LYS A 188 -17.98 15.58 9.82
C LYS A 188 -17.05 16.57 10.53
N ILE A 189 -16.44 16.17 11.64
CA ILE A 189 -15.55 17.03 12.44
C ILE A 189 -14.16 17.10 11.79
N LYS A 190 -13.65 15.95 11.32
CA LYS A 190 -12.39 15.88 10.56
C LYS A 190 -12.45 16.70 9.25
N ALA A 191 -13.61 16.73 8.57
CA ALA A 191 -13.84 17.56 7.39
C ALA A 191 -13.95 19.07 7.70
N ILE A 192 -14.40 19.45 8.90
CA ILE A 192 -14.40 20.86 9.34
C ILE A 192 -12.97 21.34 9.59
N PHE A 193 -12.11 20.48 10.16
CA PHE A 193 -10.71 20.81 10.47
C PHE A 193 -9.79 20.75 9.24
N VAL A 194 -10.17 19.99 8.21
CA VAL A 194 -9.41 19.83 6.96
C VAL A 194 -10.27 20.29 5.79
N ARG A 195 -10.27 21.61 5.52
CA ARG A 195 -10.84 22.16 4.29
C ARG A 195 -9.90 21.84 3.12
N ASP A 196 -10.26 20.81 2.35
CA ASP A 196 -9.55 20.48 1.12
C ASP A 196 -9.69 21.62 0.08
N PRO A 197 -8.61 22.00 -0.61
CA PRO A 197 -8.65 23.07 -1.61
C PRO A 197 -9.52 22.66 -2.82
N LYS A 198 -10.39 23.58 -3.26
CA LYS A 198 -11.22 23.39 -4.46
C LYS A 198 -10.40 23.72 -5.71
N LEU A 199 -9.89 22.69 -6.38
CA LEU A 199 -9.25 22.83 -7.69
C LEU A 199 -10.28 22.69 -8.83
N PRO A 200 -10.14 23.50 -9.90
CA PRO A 200 -11.00 23.41 -11.08
C PRO A 200 -10.87 22.03 -11.75
N HIS A 201 -11.97 21.57 -12.32
CA HIS A 201 -12.03 20.34 -13.09
C HIS A 201 -11.43 20.58 -14.47
N VAL A 202 -10.30 19.94 -14.76
CA VAL A 202 -9.80 19.89 -16.13
C VAL A 202 -10.55 18.77 -16.83
N ALA A 203 -11.33 19.12 -17.84
CA ALA A 203 -12.03 18.15 -18.67
C ALA A 203 -10.99 17.31 -19.42
N HIS A 204 -11.11 16.00 -19.33
CA HIS A 204 -10.29 15.07 -20.08
C HIS A 204 -11.19 14.15 -20.89
N GLU A 205 -10.68 13.63 -22.01
CA GLU A 205 -11.38 12.59 -22.76
C GLU A 205 -11.51 11.32 -21.91
N GLU A 206 -12.74 10.97 -21.55
CA GLU A 206 -13.08 9.72 -20.88
C GLU A 206 -13.29 8.63 -21.93
N ASP A 207 -12.84 7.42 -21.62
CA ASP A 207 -13.15 6.26 -22.45
C ASP A 207 -14.65 5.93 -22.40
N LYS A 208 -15.22 5.51 -23.53
CA LYS A 208 -16.66 5.21 -23.64
C LYS A 208 -17.14 4.20 -22.59
N ASP A 209 -16.37 3.16 -22.26
CA ASP A 209 -16.79 2.15 -21.28
C ASP A 209 -16.85 2.73 -19.86
N VAL A 210 -15.90 3.62 -19.54
CA VAL A 210 -15.86 4.33 -18.25
C VAL A 210 -17.03 5.31 -18.17
N ALA A 211 -17.32 6.06 -19.23
CA ALA A 211 -18.42 7.00 -19.28
C ALA A 211 -19.79 6.30 -19.21
N ASP A 212 -19.96 5.17 -19.91
CA ASP A 212 -21.20 4.38 -19.90
C ASP A 212 -21.43 3.72 -18.53
N GLU A 213 -20.38 3.24 -17.87
CA GLU A 213 -20.44 2.76 -16.50
C GLU A 213 -20.77 3.90 -15.51
N ALA A 214 -20.13 5.06 -15.65
CA ALA A 214 -20.41 6.22 -14.81
C ALA A 214 -21.89 6.64 -14.94
N LYS A 215 -22.44 6.65 -16.15
CA LYS A 215 -23.88 6.85 -16.39
C LYS A 215 -24.72 5.77 -15.71
N ARG A 216 -24.38 4.48 -15.88
CA ARG A 216 -25.10 3.36 -15.23
C ARG A 216 -25.23 3.57 -13.72
N VAL A 217 -24.17 4.05 -13.07
CA VAL A 217 -24.16 4.30 -11.64
C VAL A 217 -24.92 5.57 -11.25
N LEU A 218 -24.79 6.65 -12.02
CA LEU A 218 -25.48 7.91 -11.76
C LEU A 218 -26.99 7.79 -11.98
N ASP A 219 -27.41 6.98 -12.95
CA ASP A 219 -28.81 6.66 -13.24
C ASP A 219 -29.45 5.75 -12.17
N GLY A 220 -28.69 5.26 -11.19
CA GLY A 220 -29.17 4.36 -10.13
C GLY A 220 -29.35 2.90 -10.56
N ARG A 221 -29.00 2.54 -11.80
CA ARG A 221 -29.07 1.14 -12.29
C ARG A 221 -28.09 0.22 -11.56
N ALA A 222 -27.07 0.78 -10.91
CA ALA A 222 -26.07 0.07 -10.10
C ALA A 222 -26.41 0.02 -8.59
N ASP A 223 -27.55 0.54 -8.14
CA ASP A 223 -27.82 0.68 -6.69
C ASP A 223 -27.96 -0.68 -5.95
N LYS A 224 -28.14 -1.78 -6.68
CA LYS A 224 -28.14 -3.15 -6.14
C LYS A 224 -26.74 -3.78 -6.04
N ASP A 225 -25.72 -3.13 -6.57
CA ASP A 225 -24.35 -3.63 -6.56
C ASP A 225 -23.78 -3.62 -5.13
N MET A 226 -22.85 -4.53 -4.84
CA MET A 226 -22.24 -4.65 -3.51
C MET A 226 -21.36 -3.45 -3.18
N ILE A 227 -20.70 -2.87 -4.19
CA ILE A 227 -19.89 -1.65 -4.05
C ILE A 227 -20.39 -0.66 -5.09
N VAL A 228 -20.75 0.55 -4.67
CA VAL A 228 -21.19 1.62 -5.58
C VAL A 228 -20.40 2.87 -5.26
N ILE A 229 -19.74 3.45 -6.27
CA ILE A 229 -18.94 4.67 -6.13
C ILE A 229 -19.52 5.73 -7.05
N LYS A 230 -19.88 6.91 -6.50
CA LYS A 230 -20.50 8.03 -7.21
C LYS A 230 -19.63 9.29 -7.09
N LYS A 231 -18.93 9.64 -8.18
CA LYS A 231 -18.07 10.83 -8.32
C LYS A 231 -17.10 11.03 -7.13
N LEU A 232 -16.46 9.96 -6.70
CA LEU A 232 -15.57 9.98 -5.53
C LEU A 232 -14.28 10.74 -5.87
N LYS A 233 -13.94 11.73 -5.05
CA LYS A 233 -12.80 12.62 -5.26
C LYS A 233 -12.01 12.81 -3.97
N LYS A 234 -10.68 12.83 -4.10
CA LYS A 234 -9.77 13.19 -3.00
C LYS A 234 -8.71 14.19 -3.44
N VAL A 235 -8.62 15.27 -2.68
CA VAL A 235 -7.55 16.26 -2.76
C VAL A 235 -6.80 16.24 -1.42
N TYR A 236 -5.47 16.24 -1.48
CA TYR A 236 -4.61 16.38 -0.30
C TYR A 236 -4.16 17.82 -0.12
N GLN A 237 -3.74 18.16 1.10
CA GLN A 237 -3.07 19.43 1.41
C GLN A 237 -1.82 19.57 0.51
N GLY A 238 -1.68 20.70 -0.18
CA GLY A 238 -0.68 20.89 -1.25
C GLY A 238 -1.22 20.74 -2.68
N ASN A 239 -2.53 20.88 -2.88
CA ASN A 239 -3.19 20.90 -4.21
C ASN A 239 -3.01 19.63 -5.06
N LYS A 240 -2.62 18.50 -4.45
CA LYS A 240 -2.48 17.22 -5.16
C LYS A 240 -3.82 16.50 -5.19
N ILE A 241 -4.41 16.37 -6.37
CA ILE A 241 -5.61 15.54 -6.58
C ILE A 241 -5.17 14.08 -6.73
N ALA A 242 -5.54 13.24 -5.76
CA ALA A 242 -5.20 11.83 -5.76
C ALA A 242 -6.24 10.95 -6.45
N VAL A 243 -7.52 11.34 -6.38
CA VAL A 243 -8.63 10.65 -7.06
C VAL A 243 -9.56 11.70 -7.67
N ARG A 244 -9.93 11.51 -8.94
CA ARG A 244 -10.72 12.43 -9.76
C ARG A 244 -12.04 11.76 -10.16
N ASP A 245 -13.14 12.13 -9.51
CA ASP A 245 -14.54 11.78 -9.83
C ASP A 245 -14.81 10.32 -10.22
N LEU A 246 -14.19 9.38 -9.52
CA LEU A 246 -14.32 7.95 -9.80
C LEU A 246 -15.78 7.50 -9.65
N SER A 247 -16.32 6.82 -10.67
CA SER A 247 -17.71 6.34 -10.68
C SER A 247 -17.82 4.97 -11.32
N PHE A 248 -18.13 3.93 -10.54
CA PHE A 248 -18.43 2.58 -11.02
C PHE A 248 -19.11 1.73 -9.94
N GLY A 249 -19.73 0.61 -10.33
CA GLY A 249 -20.39 -0.33 -9.42
C GLY A 249 -19.90 -1.77 -9.59
N LEU A 250 -19.75 -2.52 -8.49
CA LEU A 250 -19.35 -3.93 -8.49
C LEU A 250 -20.45 -4.84 -7.94
N PRO A 251 -20.98 -5.77 -8.74
CA PRO A 251 -21.95 -6.76 -8.29
C PRO A 251 -21.34 -7.76 -7.29
N LYS A 252 -22.21 -8.52 -6.65
CA LYS A 252 -21.83 -9.56 -5.67
C LYS A 252 -21.01 -10.67 -6.35
N GLY A 253 -19.90 -11.06 -5.76
CA GLY A 253 -19.06 -12.18 -6.22
C GLY A 253 -18.12 -11.83 -7.39
N GLU A 254 -17.99 -10.55 -7.75
CA GLU A 254 -17.02 -10.10 -8.75
C GLU A 254 -15.63 -9.89 -8.13
N CYS A 255 -14.58 -10.28 -8.85
CA CYS A 255 -13.18 -9.98 -8.49
C CYS A 255 -12.65 -8.85 -9.37
N PHE A 256 -12.41 -7.70 -8.76
CA PHE A 256 -12.03 -6.47 -9.45
C PHE A 256 -10.59 -6.07 -9.18
N GLY A 257 -9.82 -5.87 -10.24
CA GLY A 257 -8.42 -5.44 -10.19
C GLY A 257 -8.24 -3.96 -10.52
N TYR A 258 -7.75 -3.19 -9.56
CA TYR A 258 -7.18 -1.87 -9.82
C TYR A 258 -5.72 -2.02 -10.27
N LEU A 259 -5.49 -1.86 -11.57
CA LEU A 259 -4.16 -1.83 -12.16
C LEU A 259 -3.71 -0.37 -12.34
N GLY A 260 -2.48 -0.02 -11.99
CA GLY A 260 -2.01 1.37 -12.04
C GLY A 260 -0.55 1.47 -11.63
N ILE A 261 0.17 2.49 -12.07
CA ILE A 261 1.51 2.76 -11.52
C ILE A 261 1.42 3.29 -10.08
N ASN A 262 2.58 3.40 -9.42
CA ASN A 262 2.65 4.00 -8.09
C ASN A 262 2.21 5.47 -8.14
N GLY A 263 1.36 5.86 -7.20
CA GLY A 263 0.78 7.22 -7.18
C GLY A 263 -0.42 7.44 -8.10
N ALA A 264 -0.92 6.41 -8.79
CA ALA A 264 -2.13 6.53 -9.62
C ALA A 264 -3.44 6.76 -8.83
N GLY A 265 -3.44 6.57 -7.51
CA GLY A 265 -4.61 6.78 -6.63
C GLY A 265 -5.25 5.50 -6.07
N LYS A 266 -4.76 4.30 -6.42
CA LYS A 266 -5.30 2.99 -6.01
C LYS A 266 -5.50 2.86 -4.48
N THR A 267 -4.42 2.98 -3.72
CA THR A 267 -4.43 2.89 -2.25
C THR A 267 -5.24 4.00 -1.61
N THR A 268 -5.24 5.22 -2.18
CA THR A 268 -6.08 6.32 -1.70
C THR A 268 -7.57 5.99 -1.85
N THR A 269 -7.98 5.43 -2.99
CA THR A 269 -9.34 4.95 -3.19
C THR A 269 -9.70 3.87 -2.18
N MET A 270 -8.81 2.91 -1.95
CA MET A 270 -9.03 1.83 -0.99
C MET A 270 -9.26 2.36 0.43
N LYS A 271 -8.39 3.28 0.87
CA LYS A 271 -8.50 3.94 2.18
C LYS A 271 -9.76 4.80 2.32
N MET A 272 -10.29 5.33 1.23
CA MET A 272 -11.58 6.02 1.24
C MET A 272 -12.74 5.04 1.42
N LEU A 273 -12.72 3.91 0.71
CA LEU A 273 -13.77 2.89 0.82
C LEU A 273 -13.80 2.23 2.21
N THR A 274 -12.65 2.02 2.84
CA THR A 274 -12.56 1.48 4.20
C THR A 274 -12.84 2.52 5.29
N GLY A 275 -12.91 3.80 4.94
CA GLY A 275 -13.19 4.91 5.86
C GLY A 275 -11.99 5.38 6.69
N ASP A 276 -10.76 5.01 6.32
CA ASP A 276 -9.50 5.52 6.92
C ASP A 276 -9.27 6.99 6.51
N ILE A 277 -9.48 7.27 5.22
CA ILE A 277 -9.40 8.62 4.64
C ILE A 277 -10.78 9.08 4.21
N LEU A 278 -11.11 10.34 4.51
CA LEU A 278 -12.37 10.92 4.07
C LEU A 278 -12.27 11.45 2.63
N PRO A 279 -13.25 11.14 1.77
CA PRO A 279 -13.36 11.78 0.46
C PRO A 279 -13.59 13.29 0.62
N SER A 280 -13.02 14.06 -0.31
CA SER A 280 -13.25 15.50 -0.40
C SER A 280 -14.62 15.81 -1.00
N SER A 281 -15.06 14.99 -1.95
CA SER A 281 -16.41 15.02 -2.51
C SER A 281 -16.81 13.65 -3.08
N GLY A 282 -18.09 13.49 -3.39
CA GLY A 282 -18.67 12.23 -3.87
C GLY A 282 -19.21 11.35 -2.74
N ARG A 283 -19.78 10.22 -3.13
CA ARG A 283 -20.42 9.25 -2.22
C ARG A 283 -20.01 7.84 -2.60
N ALA A 284 -19.89 6.95 -1.62
CA ALA A 284 -19.75 5.53 -1.88
C ALA A 284 -20.62 4.72 -0.91
N THR A 285 -21.16 3.61 -1.39
CA THR A 285 -21.95 2.68 -0.58
C THR A 285 -21.39 1.27 -0.70
N LEU A 286 -21.27 0.58 0.44
CA LEU A 286 -20.79 -0.80 0.58
C LEU A 286 -21.89 -1.65 1.21
N GLY A 287 -22.39 -2.65 0.50
CA GLY A 287 -23.52 -3.48 0.93
C GLY A 287 -24.80 -2.67 1.20
N GLY A 288 -25.00 -1.57 0.46
CA GLY A 288 -26.10 -0.62 0.67
C GLY A 288 -25.89 0.39 1.81
N PHE A 289 -24.79 0.31 2.57
CA PHE A 289 -24.46 1.24 3.65
C PHE A 289 -23.50 2.33 3.17
N ASP A 290 -23.73 3.57 3.57
CA ASP A 290 -22.86 4.70 3.20
C ASP A 290 -21.58 4.75 4.06
N ILE A 291 -20.43 4.89 3.41
CA ILE A 291 -19.11 4.94 4.03
C ILE A 291 -18.91 6.16 4.96
N LEU A 292 -19.72 7.21 4.82
CA LEU A 292 -19.62 8.40 5.67
C LEU A 292 -20.54 8.33 6.88
N THR A 293 -21.77 7.87 6.71
CA THR A 293 -22.78 7.91 7.79
C THR A 293 -22.88 6.60 8.57
N GLN A 294 -22.57 5.46 7.96
CA GLN A 294 -22.81 4.11 8.51
C GLN A 294 -21.53 3.27 8.60
N GLN A 295 -20.45 3.89 9.08
CA GLN A 295 -19.11 3.26 9.13
C GLN A 295 -19.06 1.97 9.96
N LEU A 296 -19.79 1.89 11.06
CA LEU A 296 -19.79 0.70 11.92
C LEU A 296 -20.40 -0.51 11.21
N GLN A 297 -21.45 -0.31 10.42
CA GLN A 297 -22.07 -1.35 9.60
C GLN A 297 -21.13 -1.78 8.48
N VAL A 298 -20.56 -0.81 7.75
CA VAL A 298 -19.58 -1.06 6.68
C VAL A 298 -18.38 -1.87 7.20
N ARG A 299 -17.78 -1.49 8.33
CA ARG A 299 -16.61 -2.18 8.92
C ARG A 299 -16.91 -3.62 9.35
N ARG A 300 -18.17 -4.00 9.56
CA ARG A 300 -18.56 -5.40 9.87
C ARG A 300 -18.63 -6.26 8.61
N LEU A 301 -18.89 -5.66 7.45
CA LEU A 301 -19.03 -6.34 6.16
C LEU A 301 -17.71 -6.47 5.40
N VAL A 302 -16.68 -5.73 5.82
CA VAL A 302 -15.43 -5.57 5.09
C VAL A 302 -14.28 -6.33 5.76
N GLY A 303 -13.56 -7.13 4.98
CA GLY A 303 -12.19 -7.55 5.26
C GLY A 303 -11.21 -6.63 4.55
N TYR A 304 -10.14 -6.18 5.22
CA TYR A 304 -9.12 -5.32 4.62
C TYR A 304 -7.73 -5.85 4.91
N CYS A 305 -6.93 -6.06 3.86
CA CYS A 305 -5.51 -6.34 3.93
C CYS A 305 -4.75 -5.09 3.44
N PRO A 306 -4.10 -4.31 4.34
CA PRO A 306 -3.32 -3.13 3.96
C PRO A 306 -2.05 -3.48 3.19
N GLN A 307 -1.43 -2.49 2.52
CA GLN A 307 -0.16 -2.67 1.81
C GLN A 307 0.99 -3.13 2.73
N PHE A 308 1.11 -2.51 3.90
CA PHE A 308 2.07 -2.92 4.94
C PHE A 308 1.37 -3.82 5.95
N ASP A 309 2.05 -4.90 6.34
CA ASP A 309 1.50 -5.87 7.29
C ASP A 309 1.21 -5.22 8.65
N ALA A 310 -0.07 -5.18 9.02
CA ALA A 310 -0.53 -4.65 10.31
C ALA A 310 -0.52 -5.76 11.37
N LEU A 311 0.66 -6.33 11.62
CA LEU A 311 0.87 -7.44 12.55
C LEU A 311 1.48 -6.95 13.86
N PHE A 312 1.17 -7.66 14.94
CA PHE A 312 1.79 -7.45 16.24
C PHE A 312 3.01 -8.35 16.37
N ASP A 313 4.21 -7.78 16.37
CA ASP A 313 5.45 -8.58 16.30
C ASP A 313 5.61 -9.61 17.45
N LEU A 314 5.02 -9.32 18.61
CA LEU A 314 5.07 -10.13 19.83
C LEU A 314 4.00 -11.22 19.93
N LEU A 315 3.01 -11.25 19.02
CA LEU A 315 1.98 -12.29 19.02
C LEU A 315 2.36 -13.42 18.06
N THR A 316 1.97 -14.65 18.41
CA THR A 316 2.11 -15.83 17.53
C THR A 316 1.07 -15.83 16.42
N VAL A 317 1.28 -16.64 15.38
CA VAL A 317 0.33 -16.80 14.26
C VAL A 317 -1.07 -17.19 14.76
N ARG A 318 -1.16 -18.16 15.68
CA ARG A 318 -2.43 -18.58 16.27
C ARG A 318 -3.11 -17.44 17.02
N GLU A 319 -2.39 -16.74 17.89
CA GLU A 319 -2.94 -15.65 18.70
C GLU A 319 -3.47 -14.51 17.85
N HIS A 320 -2.82 -14.19 16.72
CA HIS A 320 -3.33 -13.22 15.75
C HIS A 320 -4.70 -13.66 15.22
N LEU A 321 -4.80 -14.87 14.70
CA LEU A 321 -6.04 -15.36 14.10
C LEU A 321 -7.17 -15.46 15.14
N GLU A 322 -6.86 -15.90 16.37
CA GLU A 322 -7.82 -15.94 17.47
C GLU A 322 -8.30 -14.54 17.87
N LEU A 323 -7.39 -13.56 17.97
CA LEU A 323 -7.73 -12.17 18.27
C LEU A 323 -8.66 -11.59 17.22
N PHE A 324 -8.32 -11.72 15.93
CA PHE A 324 -9.12 -11.17 14.84
C PHE A 324 -10.44 -11.94 14.64
N ALA A 325 -10.50 -13.24 14.92
CA ALA A 325 -11.75 -14.01 14.94
C ALA A 325 -12.71 -13.49 16.01
N LYS A 326 -12.22 -13.27 17.24
CA LYS A 326 -13.02 -12.69 18.33
C LYS A 326 -13.49 -11.28 18.01
N ILE A 327 -12.61 -10.43 17.45
CA ILE A 327 -12.93 -9.06 17.03
C ILE A 327 -14.02 -9.04 15.95
N LYS A 328 -13.96 -9.97 14.99
CA LYS A 328 -14.97 -10.10 13.93
C LYS A 328 -16.29 -10.69 14.42
N GLY A 329 -16.33 -11.28 15.63
CA GLY A 329 -17.55 -11.77 16.27
C GLY A 329 -17.82 -13.24 15.99
N VAL A 330 -16.79 -14.04 15.67
CA VAL A 330 -16.91 -15.51 15.58
C VAL A 330 -17.29 -16.06 16.96
N PRO A 331 -18.33 -16.92 17.07
CA PRO A 331 -18.71 -17.51 18.35
C PRO A 331 -17.55 -18.27 19.00
N TRP A 332 -17.40 -18.15 20.33
CA TRP A 332 -16.29 -18.75 21.09
C TRP A 332 -16.06 -20.24 20.81
N LYS A 333 -17.13 -21.00 20.58
CA LYS A 333 -17.08 -22.43 20.28
C LYS A 333 -16.41 -22.73 18.93
N ASP A 334 -16.56 -21.82 17.98
CA ASP A 334 -16.13 -21.99 16.58
C ASP A 334 -14.76 -21.36 16.32
N VAL A 335 -14.25 -20.52 17.24
CA VAL A 335 -12.97 -19.81 17.07
C VAL A 335 -11.84 -20.77 16.73
N ASN A 336 -11.67 -21.86 17.49
CA ASN A 336 -10.57 -22.80 17.24
C ASN A 336 -10.69 -23.48 15.87
N MET A 337 -11.91 -23.88 15.49
CA MET A 337 -12.18 -24.47 14.18
C MET A 337 -11.84 -23.49 13.04
N VAL A 338 -12.31 -22.25 13.14
CA VAL A 338 -12.06 -21.21 12.13
C VAL A 338 -10.56 -20.90 12.04
N VAL A 339 -9.86 -20.84 13.17
CA VAL A 339 -8.42 -20.55 13.21
C VAL A 339 -7.62 -21.69 12.57
N VAL A 340 -7.88 -22.94 12.95
CA VAL A 340 -7.21 -24.10 12.36
C VAL A 340 -7.47 -24.19 10.86
N GLU A 341 -8.71 -23.96 10.43
CA GLU A 341 -9.06 -23.97 9.01
C GLU A 341 -8.37 -22.85 8.23
N LYS A 342 -8.30 -21.64 8.79
CA LYS A 342 -7.58 -20.53 8.15
C LYS A 342 -6.06 -20.73 8.12
N MET A 343 -5.47 -21.32 9.14
CA MET A 343 -4.04 -21.70 9.12
C MET A 343 -3.77 -22.73 8.02
N ARG A 344 -4.65 -23.74 7.90
CA ARG A 344 -4.55 -24.79 6.88
C ARG A 344 -4.69 -24.20 5.47
N GLN A 345 -5.70 -23.35 5.27
CA GLN A 345 -5.95 -22.66 4.00
C GLN A 345 -4.74 -21.82 3.56
N MET A 346 -4.03 -21.20 4.50
CA MET A 346 -2.87 -20.35 4.21
C MET A 346 -1.52 -21.08 4.33
N ASN A 347 -1.52 -22.38 4.57
CA ASN A 347 -0.31 -23.19 4.79
C ASN A 347 0.62 -22.61 5.87
N LEU A 348 0.05 -22.22 7.02
CA LEU A 348 0.76 -21.61 8.15
C LEU A 348 0.92 -22.55 9.36
N ASN A 349 0.49 -23.81 9.25
CA ASN A 349 0.46 -24.77 10.35
C ASN A 349 1.85 -25.00 10.99
N SER A 350 2.91 -25.02 10.18
CA SER A 350 4.28 -25.18 10.68
C SER A 350 4.80 -23.97 11.45
N PHE A 351 4.13 -22.82 11.37
CA PHE A 351 4.51 -21.57 12.01
C PHE A 351 3.53 -21.14 13.10
N GLU A 352 2.63 -22.02 13.53
CA GLU A 352 1.53 -21.74 14.47
C GLU A 352 1.98 -21.01 15.74
N HIS A 353 3.03 -21.50 16.39
CA HIS A 353 3.59 -20.94 17.64
C HIS A 353 4.76 -19.96 17.40
N LYS A 354 5.05 -19.62 16.14
CA LYS A 354 6.12 -18.69 15.81
C LYS A 354 5.63 -17.26 15.94
N LEU A 355 6.45 -16.41 16.55
CA LEU A 355 6.18 -14.97 16.68
C LEU A 355 6.12 -14.31 15.31
N ALA A 356 5.11 -13.48 15.07
CA ALA A 356 4.89 -12.83 13.77
C ALA A 356 6.11 -11.99 13.34
N GLY A 357 6.81 -11.34 14.28
CA GLY A 357 8.02 -10.56 13.97
C GLY A 357 9.12 -11.36 13.27
N THR A 358 9.20 -12.67 13.55
CA THR A 358 10.24 -13.60 13.04
C THR A 358 9.84 -14.34 11.75
N LEU A 359 8.64 -14.09 11.22
CA LEU A 359 8.18 -14.68 9.96
C LEU A 359 8.89 -14.05 8.76
N SER A 360 9.05 -14.81 7.68
CA SER A 360 9.45 -14.26 6.39
C SER A 360 8.38 -13.29 5.86
N GLY A 361 8.75 -12.34 5.00
CA GLY A 361 7.81 -11.38 4.42
C GLY A 361 6.60 -12.05 3.75
N GLY A 362 6.82 -13.13 2.99
CA GLY A 362 5.72 -13.88 2.37
C GLY A 362 4.78 -14.55 3.37
N ASN A 363 5.28 -15.03 4.51
CA ASN A 363 4.42 -15.62 5.56
C ASN A 363 3.70 -14.56 6.40
N LYS A 364 4.32 -13.39 6.63
CA LYS A 364 3.64 -12.22 7.20
C LYS A 364 2.47 -11.82 6.31
N ARG A 365 2.69 -11.80 5.00
CA ARG A 365 1.66 -11.49 4.01
C ARG A 365 0.51 -12.49 3.99
N LYS A 366 0.84 -13.79 4.04
CA LYS A 366 -0.17 -14.86 4.21
C LYS A 366 -1.01 -14.65 5.47
N LEU A 367 -0.38 -14.31 6.59
CA LEU A 367 -1.10 -14.03 7.84
C LEU A 367 -2.02 -12.80 7.71
N SER A 368 -1.54 -11.71 7.10
CA SER A 368 -2.33 -10.49 6.84
C SER A 368 -3.57 -10.78 5.99
N VAL A 369 -3.42 -11.55 4.92
CA VAL A 369 -4.54 -11.97 4.06
C VAL A 369 -5.49 -12.90 4.81
N ALA A 370 -4.96 -13.84 5.62
CA ALA A 370 -5.76 -14.72 6.48
C ALA A 370 -6.69 -13.91 7.38
N MET A 371 -6.15 -12.90 8.08
CA MET A 371 -6.89 -12.01 8.98
C MET A 371 -8.02 -11.25 8.26
N ALA A 372 -7.75 -10.77 7.05
CA ALA A 372 -8.76 -10.10 6.23
C ALA A 372 -9.92 -11.06 5.88
N MET A 373 -9.62 -12.33 5.60
CA MET A 373 -10.58 -13.36 5.20
C MET A 373 -11.31 -14.08 6.34
N ILE A 374 -10.93 -13.85 7.61
CA ILE A 374 -11.64 -14.45 8.76
C ILE A 374 -13.12 -14.03 8.74
N GLY A 375 -14.01 -14.99 9.00
CA GLY A 375 -15.46 -14.77 9.06
C GLY A 375 -16.14 -14.60 7.71
N SER A 376 -15.46 -14.90 6.59
CA SER A 376 -15.98 -14.82 5.23
C SER A 376 -16.76 -13.53 4.93
N PRO A 377 -16.12 -12.36 5.04
CA PRO A 377 -16.79 -11.09 4.82
C PRO A 377 -17.28 -10.97 3.37
N PRO A 378 -18.46 -10.38 3.11
CA PRO A 378 -19.00 -10.22 1.76
C PRO A 378 -18.19 -9.26 0.89
N ILE A 379 -17.35 -8.40 1.49
CA ILE A 379 -16.45 -7.50 0.76
C ILE A 379 -15.04 -7.70 1.29
N ILE A 380 -14.09 -7.94 0.38
CA ILE A 380 -12.66 -8.10 0.72
C ILE A 380 -11.85 -7.10 -0.10
N PHE A 381 -11.09 -6.27 0.59
CA PHE A 381 -10.15 -5.32 0.02
C PHE A 381 -8.72 -5.82 0.24
N LEU A 382 -7.96 -6.02 -0.85
CA LEU A 382 -6.58 -6.48 -0.81
C LEU A 382 -5.68 -5.42 -1.45
N ASP A 383 -4.88 -4.72 -0.65
CA ASP A 383 -3.98 -3.69 -1.15
C ASP A 383 -2.60 -4.30 -1.44
N GLU A 384 -2.32 -4.61 -2.70
CA GLU A 384 -1.07 -5.23 -3.20
C GLU A 384 -0.70 -6.59 -2.57
N PRO A 385 -1.61 -7.58 -2.53
CA PRO A 385 -1.47 -8.77 -1.69
C PRO A 385 -0.21 -9.60 -1.98
N SER A 386 0.25 -9.68 -3.24
CA SER A 386 1.41 -10.52 -3.59
C SER A 386 2.76 -9.79 -3.68
N THR A 387 2.82 -8.49 -3.36
CA THR A 387 4.07 -7.71 -3.44
C THR A 387 5.14 -8.24 -2.48
N GLY A 388 6.36 -8.41 -2.98
CA GLY A 388 7.51 -8.86 -2.18
C GLY A 388 7.52 -10.35 -1.85
N MET A 389 6.63 -11.15 -2.45
CA MET A 389 6.59 -12.60 -2.29
C MET A 389 7.41 -13.31 -3.38
N ASP A 390 7.95 -14.48 -3.04
CA ASP A 390 8.56 -15.37 -4.03
C ASP A 390 7.49 -15.91 -5.01
N PRO A 391 7.89 -16.32 -6.24
CA PRO A 391 6.94 -16.76 -7.26
C PRO A 391 6.02 -17.91 -6.84
N VAL A 392 6.51 -18.84 -6.00
CA VAL A 392 5.73 -19.99 -5.52
C VAL A 392 4.67 -19.53 -4.53
N SER A 393 5.06 -18.72 -3.54
CA SER A 393 4.12 -18.18 -2.56
C SER A 393 3.09 -17.23 -3.18
N ARG A 394 3.46 -16.49 -4.23
CA ARG A 394 2.53 -15.65 -5.01
C ARG A 394 1.46 -16.47 -5.70
N ARG A 395 1.83 -17.54 -6.42
CA ARG A 395 0.86 -18.46 -7.05
C ARG A 395 -0.06 -19.10 -6.02
N PHE A 396 0.50 -19.58 -4.90
CA PHE A 396 -0.30 -20.12 -3.81
C PHE A 396 -1.33 -19.10 -3.28
N MET A 397 -0.94 -17.83 -3.13
CA MET A 397 -1.86 -16.78 -2.71
C MET A 397 -2.96 -16.54 -3.75
N TRP A 398 -2.63 -16.60 -5.02
CA TRP A 398 -3.60 -16.50 -6.10
C TRP A 398 -4.61 -17.64 -6.05
N ASP A 399 -4.14 -18.89 -5.86
CA ASP A 399 -5.02 -20.06 -5.73
C ASP A 399 -6.02 -19.86 -4.58
N VAL A 400 -5.55 -19.39 -3.42
CA VAL A 400 -6.44 -19.13 -2.27
C VAL A 400 -7.46 -18.01 -2.56
N ILE A 401 -7.04 -16.92 -3.19
CA ILE A 401 -7.95 -15.80 -3.53
C ILE A 401 -8.96 -16.25 -4.60
N ALA A 402 -8.51 -17.00 -5.60
CA ALA A 402 -9.34 -17.57 -6.65
C ALA A 402 -10.35 -18.55 -6.08
N ASP A 403 -9.97 -19.43 -5.14
CA ASP A 403 -10.86 -20.37 -4.48
C ASP A 403 -11.97 -19.65 -3.70
N VAL A 404 -11.63 -18.60 -2.96
CA VAL A 404 -12.60 -17.77 -2.22
C VAL A 404 -13.56 -17.06 -3.19
N SER A 405 -13.05 -16.52 -4.29
CA SER A 405 -13.85 -15.84 -5.32
C SER A 405 -14.79 -16.81 -6.05
N THR A 406 -14.29 -17.97 -6.47
CA THR A 406 -14.96 -18.89 -7.41
C THR A 406 -15.84 -19.93 -6.74
N THR A 407 -15.40 -20.50 -5.62
CA THR A 407 -16.10 -21.62 -4.95
C THR A 407 -17.25 -21.12 -4.09
N GLN A 408 -17.06 -19.98 -3.42
CA GLN A 408 -18.09 -19.42 -2.54
C GLN A 408 -18.98 -18.42 -3.30
N LYS A 409 -18.46 -17.62 -4.24
CA LYS A 409 -19.18 -16.50 -4.91
C LYS A 409 -19.94 -15.56 -3.97
N GLU A 410 -19.68 -15.64 -2.67
CA GLU A 410 -20.38 -14.84 -1.66
C GLU A 410 -19.69 -13.51 -1.40
N SER A 411 -18.38 -13.45 -1.69
CA SER A 411 -17.52 -12.29 -1.44
C SER A 411 -17.14 -11.56 -2.73
N THR A 412 -17.36 -10.25 -2.76
CA THR A 412 -16.81 -9.35 -3.78
C THR A 412 -15.40 -8.96 -3.36
N ILE A 413 -14.41 -9.20 -4.23
CA ILE A 413 -13.00 -8.93 -3.95
C ILE A 413 -12.54 -7.74 -4.78
N VAL A 414 -11.86 -6.79 -4.15
CA VAL A 414 -11.23 -5.65 -4.83
C VAL A 414 -9.75 -5.69 -4.47
N LEU A 415 -8.91 -5.90 -5.47
CA LEU A 415 -7.47 -5.95 -5.31
C LEU A 415 -6.80 -4.77 -6.00
N THR A 416 -5.81 -4.16 -5.36
CA THR A 416 -4.89 -3.23 -6.02
C THR A 416 -3.63 -4.01 -6.38
N THR A 417 -3.11 -3.78 -7.58
CA THR A 417 -1.85 -4.38 -7.98
C THR A 417 -1.14 -3.54 -9.03
N HIS A 418 0.17 -3.75 -9.15
CA HIS A 418 0.98 -3.31 -10.28
C HIS A 418 1.40 -4.50 -11.16
N SER A 419 1.03 -5.73 -10.79
CA SER A 419 1.32 -6.95 -11.55
C SER A 419 0.17 -7.26 -12.51
N MET A 420 0.46 -7.27 -13.81
CA MET A 420 -0.53 -7.63 -14.82
C MET A 420 -0.88 -9.11 -14.74
N GLU A 421 0.10 -9.97 -14.47
CA GLU A 421 -0.12 -11.41 -14.28
C GLU A 421 -1.15 -11.68 -13.16
N GLU A 422 -1.08 -10.94 -12.06
CA GLU A 422 -2.04 -11.07 -10.95
C GLU A 422 -3.46 -10.69 -11.38
N CYS A 423 -3.61 -9.58 -12.11
CA CYS A 423 -4.89 -9.18 -12.68
C CYS A 423 -5.43 -10.21 -13.67
N GLU A 424 -4.58 -10.75 -14.54
CA GLU A 424 -5.00 -11.75 -15.53
C GLU A 424 -5.40 -13.09 -14.89
N ALA A 425 -4.74 -13.49 -13.80
CA ALA A 425 -5.05 -14.73 -13.10
C ALA A 425 -6.30 -14.63 -12.21
N LEU A 426 -6.53 -13.49 -11.54
CA LEU A 426 -7.54 -13.37 -10.49
C LEU A 426 -8.78 -12.57 -10.86
N CYS A 427 -8.64 -11.54 -11.70
CA CYS A 427 -9.68 -10.54 -11.86
C CYS A 427 -10.63 -10.90 -13.00
N THR A 428 -11.93 -10.93 -12.71
CA THR A 428 -12.97 -11.00 -13.75
C THR A 428 -13.10 -9.68 -14.49
N ARG A 429 -12.80 -8.56 -13.81
CA ARG A 429 -12.86 -7.21 -14.37
C ARG A 429 -11.68 -6.39 -13.88
N VAL A 430 -11.07 -5.63 -14.79
CA VAL A 430 -9.88 -4.83 -14.54
C VAL A 430 -10.20 -3.37 -14.85
N GLY A 431 -9.77 -2.49 -13.95
CA GLY A 431 -9.78 -1.05 -14.15
C GLY A 431 -8.35 -0.52 -14.15
N ILE A 432 -7.93 0.12 -15.25
CA ILE A 432 -6.61 0.76 -15.32
C ILE A 432 -6.73 2.21 -14.85
N MET A 433 -6.01 2.54 -13.77
CA MET A 433 -6.02 3.86 -13.15
C MET A 433 -4.74 4.62 -13.53
N VAL A 434 -4.91 5.85 -14.00
CA VAL A 434 -3.83 6.73 -14.46
C VAL A 434 -4.10 8.14 -13.93
N GLY A 435 -3.14 8.76 -13.23
CA GLY A 435 -3.28 10.15 -12.77
C GLY A 435 -4.50 10.45 -11.89
N GLY A 436 -4.99 9.47 -11.12
CA GLY A 436 -6.14 9.62 -10.22
C GLY A 436 -7.50 9.31 -10.85
N ARG A 437 -7.56 8.92 -12.12
CA ARG A 437 -8.80 8.61 -12.86
C ARG A 437 -8.76 7.22 -13.46
N LEU A 438 -9.95 6.66 -13.71
CA LEU A 438 -10.09 5.39 -14.40
C LEU A 438 -9.98 5.62 -15.91
N ARG A 439 -8.94 5.09 -16.55
CA ARG A 439 -8.71 5.29 -17.99
C ARG A 439 -9.52 4.30 -18.82
N CYS A 440 -9.60 3.05 -18.39
CA CYS A 440 -10.42 2.04 -19.02
C CYS A 440 -10.94 1.04 -17.98
N LEU A 441 -12.01 0.35 -18.35
CA LEU A 441 -12.72 -0.60 -17.52
C LEU A 441 -13.25 -1.76 -18.38
N GLY A 442 -13.02 -2.99 -17.97
CA GLY A 442 -13.57 -4.15 -18.66
C GLY A 442 -12.92 -5.47 -18.27
N SER A 443 -13.32 -6.56 -18.91
CA SER A 443 -12.59 -7.83 -18.77
C SER A 443 -11.23 -7.74 -19.47
N VAL A 444 -10.27 -8.58 -19.07
CA VAL A 444 -8.93 -8.62 -19.70
C VAL A 444 -9.05 -8.80 -21.22
N GLN A 445 -9.94 -9.69 -21.66
CA GLN A 445 -10.15 -9.94 -23.09
C GLN A 445 -10.75 -8.72 -23.81
N HIS A 446 -11.70 -8.04 -23.18
CA HIS A 446 -12.31 -6.82 -23.73
C HIS A 446 -11.27 -5.69 -23.87
N LEU A 447 -10.42 -5.51 -22.86
CA LEU A 447 -9.32 -4.54 -22.91
C LEU A 447 -8.32 -4.89 -24.03
N LYS A 448 -7.97 -6.17 -24.19
CA LYS A 448 -7.10 -6.66 -25.27
C LYS A 448 -7.69 -6.48 -26.66
N SER A 449 -9.01 -6.62 -26.82
CA SER A 449 -9.67 -6.36 -28.11
C SER A 449 -9.83 -4.87 -28.43
N ARG A 450 -10.07 -4.04 -27.41
CA ARG A 450 -10.37 -2.61 -27.61
C ARG A 450 -9.12 -1.74 -27.71
N PHE A 451 -8.12 -2.01 -26.87
CA PHE A 451 -6.89 -1.24 -26.78
C PHE A 451 -5.67 -2.01 -27.29
N GLY A 452 -5.86 -3.27 -27.72
CA GLY A 452 -4.81 -4.01 -28.41
C GLY A 452 -4.49 -3.33 -29.74
N ASP A 453 -3.21 -3.16 -30.00
CA ASP A 453 -2.71 -2.54 -31.23
C ASP A 453 -2.24 -3.65 -32.19
N GLY A 454 -3.13 -4.63 -32.42
CA GLY A 454 -2.91 -5.79 -33.29
C GLY A 454 -2.08 -6.93 -32.68
N PHE A 455 -1.35 -7.64 -33.56
CA PHE A 455 -0.61 -8.86 -33.23
C PHE A 455 0.90 -8.68 -33.37
N MET A 456 1.64 -9.36 -32.52
CA MET A 456 3.09 -9.44 -32.53
C MET A 456 3.50 -10.74 -33.20
N VAL A 457 4.34 -10.66 -34.23
CA VAL A 457 4.93 -11.82 -34.90
C VAL A 457 6.42 -11.85 -34.57
N HIS A 458 6.85 -12.91 -33.91
CA HIS A 458 8.27 -13.23 -33.76
C HIS A 458 8.62 -14.32 -34.76
N ALA A 459 9.57 -14.06 -35.65
CA ALA A 459 10.00 -15.00 -36.67
C ALA A 459 11.51 -15.21 -36.59
N LYS A 460 11.93 -16.48 -36.67
CA LYS A 460 13.32 -16.89 -36.79
C LYS A 460 13.55 -17.43 -38.20
N VAL A 461 14.41 -16.76 -38.94
CA VAL A 461 14.80 -17.17 -40.29
C VAL A 461 16.03 -18.08 -40.20
N GLU A 462 16.04 -19.15 -40.98
CA GLU A 462 17.16 -20.10 -41.04
C GLU A 462 18.44 -19.42 -41.56
N LEU A 463 19.60 -19.75 -40.96
CA LEU A 463 20.89 -19.40 -41.55
C LEU A 463 21.03 -19.98 -42.95
N ALA A 464 21.81 -19.31 -43.79
CA ALA A 464 22.19 -19.85 -45.07
C ALA A 464 22.98 -21.16 -44.85
N PRO A 465 22.45 -22.34 -45.24
CA PRO A 465 23.22 -23.57 -45.15
C PRO A 465 24.44 -23.48 -46.09
N PRO A 466 25.52 -24.24 -45.82
CA PRO A 466 26.74 -24.21 -46.63
C PRO A 466 26.47 -24.40 -48.14
N ASP A 467 25.49 -25.24 -48.48
CA ASP A 467 25.08 -25.50 -49.87
C ASP A 467 24.43 -24.27 -50.52
N ALA A 468 23.60 -23.53 -49.78
CA ALA A 468 23.01 -22.29 -50.27
C ALA A 468 24.06 -21.20 -50.47
N VAL A 469 25.04 -21.11 -49.56
CA VAL A 469 26.17 -20.18 -49.68
C VAL A 469 27.04 -20.53 -50.89
N ALA A 470 27.35 -21.81 -51.09
CA ALA A 470 28.12 -22.29 -52.23
C ALA A 470 27.39 -22.04 -53.56
N SER A 471 26.09 -22.33 -53.61
CA SER A 471 25.28 -22.08 -54.82
C SER A 471 25.20 -20.59 -55.16
N PHE A 472 25.02 -19.71 -54.17
CA PHE A 472 25.02 -18.27 -54.38
C PHE A 472 26.39 -17.76 -54.83
N PHE A 473 27.46 -18.29 -54.23
CA PHE A 473 28.82 -17.95 -54.63
C PHE A 473 29.07 -18.34 -56.09
N ASP A 474 28.77 -19.58 -56.47
CA ASP A 474 28.99 -20.08 -57.83
C ASP A 474 28.15 -19.34 -58.88
N LEU A 475 26.91 -18.98 -58.54
CA LEU A 475 25.97 -18.36 -59.47
C LEU A 475 26.22 -16.86 -59.67
N ALA A 476 26.51 -16.12 -58.60
CA ALA A 476 26.47 -14.67 -58.62
C ALA A 476 27.81 -14.01 -58.28
N VAL A 477 28.62 -14.60 -57.40
CA VAL A 477 29.82 -13.93 -56.85
C VAL A 477 31.10 -14.34 -57.59
N LYS A 478 31.18 -15.60 -58.04
CA LYS A 478 32.34 -16.19 -58.72
C LYS A 478 32.79 -15.43 -59.96
N VAL A 479 31.83 -14.89 -60.72
CA VAL A 479 32.09 -14.11 -61.93
C VAL A 479 32.80 -12.78 -61.64
N HIS A 480 32.67 -12.28 -60.41
CA HIS A 480 33.26 -11.00 -59.97
C HIS A 480 34.51 -11.17 -59.09
N CYS A 481 34.95 -12.41 -58.85
CA CYS A 481 36.13 -12.73 -58.03
C CYS A 481 37.39 -12.91 -58.89
N ALA A 482 38.52 -12.35 -58.44
CA ALA A 482 39.82 -12.59 -59.09
C ALA A 482 40.34 -14.03 -58.88
N THR A 483 39.99 -14.64 -57.74
CA THR A 483 40.28 -16.05 -57.41
C THR A 483 39.01 -16.74 -56.90
N PRO A 484 38.50 -17.77 -57.61
CA PRO A 484 37.23 -18.40 -57.25
C PRO A 484 37.40 -19.40 -56.11
N SER A 485 37.44 -18.90 -54.87
CA SER A 485 37.37 -19.72 -53.64
C SER A 485 36.46 -19.07 -52.60
N LEU A 486 35.66 -19.87 -51.88
CA LEU A 486 34.86 -19.43 -50.73
C LEU A 486 35.72 -18.91 -49.57
N THR A 487 37.00 -19.30 -49.52
CA THR A 487 37.99 -18.82 -48.55
C THR A 487 38.76 -17.59 -49.02
N TRP A 488 38.45 -17.06 -50.21
CA TRP A 488 39.06 -15.83 -50.68
C TRP A 488 38.71 -14.68 -49.73
N ASP A 489 39.71 -13.91 -49.33
CA ASP A 489 39.53 -12.77 -48.43
C ASP A 489 39.23 -11.50 -49.23
N ILE A 490 38.14 -10.81 -48.88
CA ILE A 490 37.76 -9.51 -49.43
C ILE A 490 37.98 -8.39 -48.41
N THR A 491 38.39 -7.24 -48.92
CA THR A 491 38.41 -5.98 -48.15
C THR A 491 37.03 -5.32 -48.15
N HIS A 492 36.82 -4.36 -47.26
CA HIS A 492 35.56 -3.59 -47.20
C HIS A 492 35.22 -2.93 -48.54
N ALA A 493 36.22 -2.33 -49.21
CA ALA A 493 36.05 -1.71 -50.52
C ALA A 493 35.65 -2.72 -51.62
N ASP A 494 36.13 -3.97 -51.52
CA ASP A 494 35.75 -5.03 -52.46
C ASP A 494 34.32 -5.52 -52.19
N ALA A 495 33.89 -5.57 -50.93
CA ALA A 495 32.50 -5.88 -50.57
C ALA A 495 31.51 -4.84 -51.12
N VAL A 496 31.86 -3.55 -51.04
CA VAL A 496 31.05 -2.45 -51.62
C VAL A 496 30.95 -2.61 -53.15
N LYS A 497 32.06 -2.90 -53.83
CA LYS A 497 32.04 -3.16 -55.29
C LYS A 497 31.19 -4.37 -55.64
N LEU A 498 31.25 -5.44 -54.84
CA LEU A 498 30.41 -6.62 -55.02
C LEU A 498 28.93 -6.30 -54.86
N CYS A 499 28.53 -5.46 -53.88
CA CYS A 499 27.14 -5.04 -53.74
C CYS A 499 26.61 -4.35 -55.01
N THR A 500 27.41 -3.46 -55.61
CA THR A 500 27.07 -2.79 -56.87
C THR A 500 27.04 -3.74 -58.05
N ALA A 501 27.98 -4.68 -58.14
CA ALA A 501 28.04 -5.68 -59.21
C ALA A 501 26.86 -6.67 -59.15
N LEU A 502 26.40 -7.01 -57.94
CA LEU A 502 25.25 -7.88 -57.69
C LEU A 502 23.90 -7.16 -57.88
N GLY A 503 23.90 -5.88 -58.27
CA GLY A 503 22.69 -5.13 -58.61
C GLY A 503 21.88 -4.60 -57.42
N ALA A 504 22.44 -4.60 -56.20
CA ALA A 504 21.79 -4.05 -55.01
C ALA A 504 22.75 -3.08 -54.27
N PRO A 505 22.99 -1.87 -54.83
CA PRO A 505 23.94 -0.91 -54.28
C PRO A 505 23.53 -0.43 -52.88
N GLU A 506 22.24 -0.43 -52.54
CA GLU A 506 21.75 -0.06 -51.20
C GLU A 506 22.29 -0.96 -50.08
N ARG A 507 22.70 -2.19 -50.40
CA ARG A 507 23.28 -3.11 -49.41
C ARG A 507 24.68 -2.71 -48.98
N ALA A 508 25.37 -1.88 -49.77
CA ALA A 508 26.67 -1.34 -49.39
C ALA A 508 26.55 -0.44 -48.16
N ASP A 509 25.46 0.32 -48.04
CA ASP A 509 25.21 1.21 -46.90
C ASP A 509 24.92 0.43 -45.59
N TRP A 510 24.58 -0.85 -45.72
CA TRP A 510 24.31 -1.75 -44.59
C TRP A 510 25.59 -2.34 -44.00
N LEU A 511 26.74 -2.22 -44.68
CA LEU A 511 28.05 -2.66 -44.19
C LEU A 511 28.65 -1.62 -43.22
N THR A 512 27.88 -1.28 -42.19
CA THR A 512 28.24 -0.27 -41.21
C THR A 512 27.95 -0.77 -39.79
N PRO A 513 28.65 -0.23 -38.76
CA PRO A 513 28.44 -0.63 -37.37
C PRO A 513 27.06 -0.26 -36.82
N LYS A 514 26.31 0.60 -37.53
CA LYS A 514 24.95 1.03 -37.17
C LYS A 514 23.86 0.08 -37.69
N HIS A 515 24.17 -0.79 -38.64
CA HIS A 515 23.20 -1.70 -39.22
C HIS A 515 22.98 -2.95 -38.36
N ALA A 516 21.75 -3.47 -38.32
CA ALA A 516 21.33 -4.57 -37.44
C ALA A 516 22.13 -5.88 -37.63
N THR A 517 22.63 -6.13 -38.84
CA THR A 517 23.44 -7.32 -39.19
C THR A 517 24.84 -6.97 -39.69
N GLY A 518 25.05 -5.74 -40.16
CA GLY A 518 26.31 -5.29 -40.77
C GLY A 518 27.44 -5.09 -39.78
N TYR A 519 27.11 -4.77 -38.52
CA TYR A 519 28.09 -4.58 -37.45
C TYR A 519 28.99 -5.82 -37.25
N ALA A 520 28.46 -7.02 -37.48
CA ALA A 520 29.21 -8.27 -37.32
C ALA A 520 30.30 -8.44 -38.38
N LEU A 521 30.05 -7.99 -39.61
CA LEU A 521 31.02 -8.00 -40.70
C LEU A 521 32.09 -6.92 -40.48
N GLU A 522 31.67 -5.73 -40.08
CA GLU A 522 32.57 -4.60 -39.79
C GLU A 522 33.55 -4.94 -38.66
N ALA A 523 33.08 -5.55 -37.58
CA ALA A 523 33.97 -5.98 -36.49
C ALA A 523 35.06 -6.98 -36.95
N VAL A 524 34.77 -7.80 -37.95
CA VAL A 524 35.77 -8.71 -38.55
C VAL A 524 36.75 -7.94 -39.43
N TRP A 525 36.29 -6.97 -40.21
CA TRP A 525 37.16 -6.09 -40.98
C TRP A 525 38.06 -5.23 -40.09
N GLU A 526 37.56 -4.68 -38.99
CA GLU A 526 38.37 -3.89 -38.04
C GLU A 526 39.45 -4.74 -37.35
N SER A 527 39.13 -6.00 -37.01
CA SER A 527 40.05 -6.87 -36.28
C SER A 527 41.10 -7.56 -37.16
N LYS A 528 40.73 -7.99 -38.37
CA LYS A 528 41.59 -8.80 -39.26
C LYS A 528 41.97 -8.10 -40.56
N GLY A 529 41.34 -6.98 -40.90
CA GLY A 529 41.51 -6.26 -42.17
C GLY A 529 40.92 -6.98 -43.40
N LYS A 530 40.42 -8.21 -43.23
CA LYS A 530 40.02 -9.13 -44.29
C LYS A 530 38.87 -10.01 -43.82
N LEU A 531 37.92 -10.28 -44.72
CA LEU A 531 36.76 -11.13 -44.47
C LEU A 531 36.68 -12.23 -45.54
N PRO A 532 36.52 -13.51 -45.17
CA PRO A 532 36.24 -14.56 -46.14
C PRO A 532 34.95 -14.29 -46.92
N VAL A 533 34.99 -14.43 -48.25
CA VAL A 533 33.83 -14.20 -49.13
C VAL A 533 32.66 -15.11 -48.80
N GLY A 534 32.92 -16.33 -48.31
CA GLY A 534 31.86 -17.22 -47.81
C GLY A 534 31.01 -16.58 -46.71
N THR A 535 31.61 -15.81 -45.80
CA THR A 535 30.90 -15.10 -44.72
C THR A 535 30.06 -13.95 -45.29
N PHE A 536 30.56 -13.22 -46.28
CA PHE A 536 29.79 -12.19 -47.00
C PHE A 536 28.61 -12.80 -47.77
N CYS A 537 28.82 -13.93 -48.44
CA CYS A 537 27.78 -14.66 -49.14
C CYS A 537 26.69 -15.16 -48.18
N ALA A 538 27.09 -15.70 -47.00
CA ALA A 538 26.15 -16.12 -45.97
C ALA A 538 25.32 -14.95 -45.44
N TRP A 539 25.95 -13.79 -45.20
CA TRP A 539 25.24 -12.57 -44.82
C TRP A 539 24.27 -12.11 -45.92
N TRP A 540 24.70 -12.09 -47.19
CA TRP A 540 23.85 -11.67 -48.31
C TRP A 540 22.60 -12.54 -48.46
N VAL A 541 22.76 -13.86 -48.35
CA VAL A 541 21.64 -14.81 -48.41
C VAL A 541 20.70 -14.59 -47.22
N GLY A 542 21.24 -14.42 -46.01
CA GLY A 542 20.43 -14.13 -44.82
C GLY A 542 19.64 -12.82 -44.94
N GLU A 543 20.26 -11.78 -45.49
CA GLU A 543 19.64 -10.48 -45.71
C GLU A 543 18.53 -10.54 -46.76
N SER A 544 18.73 -11.33 -47.81
CA SER A 544 17.72 -11.56 -48.85
C SER A 544 16.50 -12.29 -48.28
N ARG A 545 16.72 -13.37 -47.49
CA ARG A 545 15.64 -14.10 -46.82
C ARG A 545 14.82 -13.22 -45.87
N PHE A 546 15.50 -12.33 -45.12
CA PHE A 546 14.79 -11.36 -44.27
C PHE A 546 13.96 -10.38 -45.09
N HIS A 547 14.52 -9.85 -46.17
CA HIS A 547 13.80 -8.94 -47.06
C HIS A 547 12.56 -9.61 -47.67
N ASP A 548 12.66 -10.89 -48.07
CA ASP A 548 11.53 -11.67 -48.57
C ASP A 548 10.44 -11.84 -47.50
N LEU A 549 10.82 -12.12 -46.24
CA LEU A 549 9.90 -12.18 -45.11
C LEU A 549 9.20 -10.84 -44.87
N GLN A 550 9.96 -9.74 -44.86
CA GLN A 550 9.39 -8.40 -44.67
C GLN A 550 8.45 -8.01 -45.82
N ALA A 551 8.81 -8.32 -47.05
CA ALA A 551 7.98 -8.09 -48.23
C ALA A 551 6.70 -8.93 -48.19
N PHE A 552 6.78 -10.20 -47.79
CA PHE A 552 5.62 -11.06 -47.59
C PHE A 552 4.67 -10.49 -46.54
N LEU A 553 5.19 -10.07 -45.38
CA LEU A 553 4.35 -9.51 -44.31
C LEU A 553 3.70 -8.20 -44.75
N THR A 554 4.44 -7.32 -45.44
CA THR A 554 3.95 -6.01 -45.90
C THR A 554 2.93 -6.13 -47.04
N SER A 555 3.06 -7.16 -47.88
CA SER A 555 2.09 -7.43 -48.96
C SER A 555 0.84 -8.16 -48.46
N THR A 556 0.99 -9.04 -47.48
CA THR A 556 -0.11 -9.84 -46.92
C THR A 556 -0.95 -9.05 -45.92
N PHE A 557 -0.31 -8.18 -45.13
CA PHE A 557 -0.94 -7.40 -44.07
C PHE A 557 -0.76 -5.91 -44.31
N VAL A 558 -1.83 -5.13 -44.17
CA VAL A 558 -1.87 -3.73 -44.64
C VAL A 558 -0.86 -2.82 -43.94
N LYS A 559 -0.66 -3.00 -42.63
CA LYS A 559 0.22 -2.14 -41.83
C LYS A 559 1.10 -2.99 -40.92
N VAL A 560 2.35 -3.16 -41.33
CA VAL A 560 3.37 -3.92 -40.60
C VAL A 560 4.49 -2.98 -40.20
N THR A 561 4.87 -3.00 -38.92
CA THR A 561 6.05 -2.28 -38.43
C THR A 561 7.07 -3.27 -37.92
N LEU A 562 8.31 -3.19 -38.42
CA LEU A 562 9.44 -3.88 -37.83
C LEU A 562 9.81 -3.18 -36.52
N LEU A 563 9.72 -3.90 -35.40
CA LEU A 563 10.05 -3.36 -34.08
C LEU A 563 11.51 -3.61 -33.73
N GLU A 564 11.99 -4.81 -34.02
CA GLU A 564 13.33 -5.24 -33.62
C GLU A 564 13.85 -6.30 -34.58
N ARG A 565 15.14 -6.23 -34.90
CA ARG A 565 15.86 -7.27 -35.63
C ARG A 565 17.21 -7.50 -34.99
N GLN A 566 17.50 -8.75 -34.67
CA GLN A 566 18.79 -9.19 -34.14
C GLN A 566 19.18 -10.49 -34.88
N ASN A 567 20.09 -10.38 -35.84
CA ASN A 567 20.53 -11.51 -36.67
C ASN A 567 19.36 -12.27 -37.32
N GLU A 568 19.13 -13.51 -36.89
CA GLU A 568 18.07 -14.43 -37.36
C GLU A 568 16.68 -14.08 -36.82
N HIS A 569 16.63 -13.37 -35.70
CA HIS A 569 15.40 -13.08 -34.98
C HIS A 569 14.83 -11.73 -35.40
N SER A 570 13.55 -11.73 -35.73
CA SER A 570 12.83 -10.54 -36.15
C SER A 570 11.49 -10.44 -35.45
N ARG A 571 11.15 -9.24 -34.98
CA ARG A 571 9.88 -8.91 -34.33
C ARG A 571 9.14 -7.89 -35.17
N PHE A 572 7.98 -8.31 -35.65
CA PHE A 572 7.05 -7.47 -36.39
C PHE A 572 5.79 -7.23 -35.57
N LYS A 573 5.18 -6.08 -35.78
CA LYS A 573 3.85 -5.75 -35.27
C LYS A 573 2.91 -5.56 -36.44
N LEU A 574 1.85 -6.36 -36.46
CA LEU A 574 0.77 -6.32 -37.42
C LEU A 574 -0.34 -5.47 -36.83
N HIS A 575 -0.57 -4.29 -37.39
CA HIS A 575 -1.66 -3.43 -36.93
C HIS A 575 -2.99 -3.87 -37.56
N GLU A 576 -4.05 -3.79 -36.76
CA GLU A 576 -5.41 -4.01 -37.24
C GLU A 576 -5.88 -2.78 -38.03
N ASN A 577 -6.62 -3.00 -39.12
CA ASN A 577 -7.13 -1.94 -39.97
C ASN A 577 -8.66 -1.94 -39.94
N GLY A 578 -9.29 -0.77 -39.87
CA GLY A 578 -10.72 -0.63 -39.57
C GLY A 578 -11.71 -1.28 -40.55
N THR A 579 -11.26 -1.72 -41.73
CA THR A 579 -12.11 -2.33 -42.77
C THR A 579 -12.27 -3.85 -42.64
N THR A 580 -11.35 -4.55 -41.98
CA THR A 580 -11.45 -6.01 -41.74
C THR A 580 -10.71 -6.38 -40.45
N PRO A 581 -11.39 -6.93 -39.43
CA PRO A 581 -10.75 -7.29 -38.18
C PRO A 581 -9.76 -8.44 -38.42
N LEU A 582 -8.54 -8.26 -37.94
CA LEU A 582 -7.46 -9.22 -38.11
C LEU A 582 -7.67 -10.32 -37.07
N ARG A 583 -7.83 -11.58 -37.50
CA ARG A 583 -8.00 -12.72 -36.58
C ARG A 583 -6.68 -13.46 -36.41
N LEU A 584 -6.37 -13.86 -35.18
CA LEU A 584 -5.18 -14.64 -34.86
C LEU A 584 -5.08 -15.91 -35.72
N SER A 585 -6.22 -16.59 -35.93
CA SER A 585 -6.29 -17.80 -36.77
C SER A 585 -5.91 -17.53 -38.23
N THR A 586 -6.28 -16.38 -38.78
CA THR A 586 -5.94 -15.99 -40.16
C THR A 586 -4.45 -15.70 -40.29
N VAL A 587 -3.86 -15.01 -39.31
CA VAL A 587 -2.42 -14.74 -39.29
C VAL A 587 -1.65 -16.06 -39.20
N PHE A 588 -2.03 -16.93 -38.27
CA PHE A 588 -1.38 -18.23 -38.09
C PHE A 588 -1.47 -19.09 -39.35
N ALA A 589 -2.65 -19.19 -39.97
CA ALA A 589 -2.83 -19.95 -41.20
C ALA A 589 -1.95 -19.43 -42.35
N LYS A 590 -1.82 -18.12 -42.52
CA LYS A 590 -0.99 -17.51 -43.57
C LYS A 590 0.51 -17.73 -43.32
N MET A 591 0.95 -17.61 -42.07
CA MET A 591 2.33 -17.85 -41.65
C MET A 591 2.72 -19.32 -41.86
N GLU A 592 1.87 -20.26 -41.41
CA GLU A 592 2.13 -21.69 -41.55
C GLU A 592 2.22 -22.11 -43.02
N GLN A 593 1.33 -21.58 -43.87
CA GLN A 593 1.32 -21.88 -45.31
C GLN A 593 2.62 -21.48 -46.01
N HIS A 594 3.29 -20.41 -45.58
CA HIS A 594 4.49 -19.87 -46.23
C HIS A 594 5.78 -20.15 -45.44
N LYS A 595 5.72 -20.90 -44.34
CA LYS A 595 6.86 -21.19 -43.47
C LYS A 595 8.06 -21.76 -44.24
N ALA A 596 7.82 -22.78 -45.06
CA ALA A 596 8.87 -23.42 -45.85
C ALA A 596 9.40 -22.52 -46.98
N ALA A 597 8.52 -21.74 -47.63
CA ALA A 597 8.90 -20.84 -48.72
C ALA A 597 9.77 -19.66 -48.24
N LEU A 598 9.57 -19.21 -47.00
CA LEU A 598 10.27 -18.08 -46.40
C LEU A 598 11.47 -18.49 -45.53
N PHE A 599 11.86 -19.78 -45.57
CA PHE A 599 12.96 -20.33 -44.77
C PHE A 599 12.82 -20.03 -43.26
N MET A 600 11.60 -20.10 -42.74
CA MET A 600 11.32 -19.84 -41.33
C MET A 600 11.48 -21.12 -40.51
N THR A 601 12.40 -21.12 -39.56
CA THR A 601 12.60 -22.27 -38.64
C THR A 601 11.49 -22.29 -37.57
N GLU A 602 11.29 -21.14 -36.92
CA GLU A 602 10.35 -20.96 -35.83
C GLU A 602 9.58 -19.65 -35.99
N TYR A 603 8.32 -19.64 -35.57
CA TYR A 603 7.57 -18.41 -35.42
C TYR A 603 6.58 -18.50 -34.27
N SER A 604 6.23 -17.34 -33.73
CA SER A 604 5.21 -17.17 -32.71
C SER A 604 4.37 -15.95 -33.03
N VAL A 605 3.06 -16.09 -32.91
CA VAL A 605 2.11 -14.98 -33.07
C VAL A 605 1.38 -14.80 -31.74
N SER A 606 1.49 -13.61 -31.16
CA SER A 606 0.83 -13.27 -29.90
C SER A 606 -0.01 -12.01 -30.05
N GLN A 607 -1.11 -11.92 -29.30
CA GLN A 607 -1.86 -10.68 -29.18
C GLN A 607 -1.11 -9.70 -28.28
N THR A 608 -1.37 -8.41 -28.45
CA THR A 608 -0.93 -7.38 -27.50
C THR A 608 -1.27 -7.78 -26.06
N THR A 609 -0.27 -7.83 -25.19
CA THR A 609 -0.44 -8.24 -23.79
C THR A 609 -1.10 -7.13 -22.98
N LEU A 610 -1.72 -7.47 -21.84
CA LEU A 610 -2.26 -6.44 -20.93
C LEU A 610 -1.15 -5.50 -20.43
N GLU A 611 0.06 -6.01 -20.27
CA GLU A 611 1.25 -5.22 -19.94
C GLU A 611 1.59 -4.17 -21.01
N GLN A 612 1.53 -4.51 -22.29
CA GLN A 612 1.77 -3.54 -23.37
C GLN A 612 0.71 -2.44 -23.39
N ILE A 613 -0.56 -2.81 -23.20
CA ILE A 613 -1.67 -1.85 -23.10
C ILE A 613 -1.45 -0.93 -21.89
N PHE A 614 -1.13 -1.50 -20.74
CA PHE A 614 -0.83 -0.75 -19.53
C PHE A 614 0.34 0.22 -19.73
N ASN A 615 1.45 -0.24 -20.32
CA ASN A 615 2.63 0.58 -20.57
C ASN A 615 2.31 1.73 -21.53
N SER A 616 1.42 1.52 -22.51
CA SER A 616 0.97 2.60 -23.40
C SER A 616 0.22 3.70 -22.63
N PHE A 617 -0.63 3.34 -21.67
CA PHE A 617 -1.32 4.28 -20.80
C PHE A 617 -0.42 4.92 -19.74
N ALA A 618 0.56 4.17 -19.23
CA ALA A 618 1.52 4.68 -18.26
C ALA A 618 2.42 5.77 -18.87
N LYS A 619 2.87 5.59 -20.13
CA LYS A 619 3.64 6.62 -20.86
C LYS A 619 2.90 7.95 -20.97
N GLN A 620 1.59 7.91 -21.20
CA GLN A 620 0.75 9.11 -21.22
C GLN A 620 0.75 9.84 -19.86
N GLN A 621 0.90 9.11 -18.74
CA GLN A 621 0.98 9.72 -17.42
C GLN A 621 2.26 10.54 -17.24
N ASP A 622 3.41 10.04 -17.71
CA ASP A 622 4.68 10.77 -17.60
C ASP A 622 4.66 12.03 -18.48
N GLU A 623 4.10 11.93 -19.69
CA GLU A 623 3.85 13.09 -20.57
C GLU A 623 2.94 14.13 -19.88
N GLU A 624 1.82 13.72 -19.27
CA GLU A 624 0.93 14.61 -18.51
C GLU A 624 1.62 15.23 -17.28
N THR A 625 2.55 14.51 -16.64
CA THR A 625 3.28 14.99 -15.46
C THR A 625 4.37 16.00 -15.86
N ILE A 626 4.98 15.83 -17.03
CA ILE A 626 5.93 16.78 -17.62
C ILE A 626 5.18 18.06 -18.05
N VAL A 627 4.02 17.93 -18.68
CA VAL A 627 3.18 19.09 -19.05
C VAL A 627 2.66 19.83 -17.82
N ALA A 628 2.33 19.11 -16.74
CA ALA A 628 1.90 19.72 -15.47
C ALA A 628 3.05 20.41 -14.70
N ARG A 629 4.31 20.08 -15.00
CA ARG A 629 5.51 20.78 -14.50
C ARG A 629 6.08 21.68 -15.58
N GLY A 630 5.33 22.73 -15.90
CA GLY A 630 5.70 23.86 -16.77
C GLY A 630 7.14 23.88 -17.28
N VAL A 631 7.32 23.35 -18.49
CA VAL A 631 8.21 23.95 -19.48
C VAL A 631 7.31 24.23 -20.68
N GLU A 632 6.73 25.42 -20.70
CA GLU A 632 6.25 26.01 -21.95
C GLU A 632 7.47 26.12 -22.86
N ALA A 633 7.52 25.27 -23.89
CA ALA A 633 8.46 25.46 -24.98
C ALA A 633 8.05 26.76 -25.71
N LYS A 634 8.89 27.79 -25.58
CA LYS A 634 8.91 28.93 -26.51
C LYS A 634 9.43 28.50 -27.87
#